data_AF-A0A965ZAM0-F1
#
_entry.id   AF-A0A965ZAM0-F1
#
_cell.length_a   1.000
_cell.length_b   1.000
_cell.length_c   1.000
_cell.angle_alpha   90.00
_cell.angle_beta   90.00
_cell.angle_gamma   90.00
#
_symmetry.space_group_name_H-M   'P 1'
#
loop_
_entity.id
_entity.type
_entity.pdbx_description
1 polymer ?
#
loop_
_entity_poly.entity_id
_entity_poly.type
_entity_poly.pdbx_seq_one_letter_code
_entity_poly.pdbx_strand_id
1 'polypeptide(L)'
;MASFFNFYSRIKRHWLRLILFLGFAAIVFISTTIARLSAAPESATACFQKQLHQKEKKAIQIVATLFSDELQSPCLFGSDTENAVNEAGFHLFLFYQGVLSYWSDNQSPVSEEQWVGIHSDTVIHTGNGWSFLKFFSRGDYTACLLIPVKFDYHYENRYLINGFAEGFSLCKKTRLAFDENIGEPVYSSNGDYLFSLDFTFGEYIPALWVFVSTLAYFLALLFFALFILDLYRILPLFRTRPLTRTLLFSADIALLGFILKGIGLPSIIKNSELFSSSLFAHSFLLASLGDLLVFSILFFIVAFAWFTEVKGATKRSTCNKVRALIVSFISIFVLLIVQAFSFHLIYSLVINSTISFDLTSLFELNVYSLIGFLILSLLVFSSWMVTISALRYLCQRFISKKEFVFLFLGVLVLAIMASLLGFSPFKGIVLFASVLFFISCMVHYGLFSAKLDSGIVVFLLGLFSFLSGLVLLQAGKEKLRAEMKTLALSVSNQRDRIAEYLFDEAVVEMQKDTVLLRLAGEAVYMPGKEGDLEEHIRQHYLTGYWKQFDYQFTVCDTMVELKIHSDGDVLNCYDFFSHIIARYGQPTFGDKLFFINDSSGLISYLGRIRLSTENSEAYPVTIFVDIMPKFVQEGLGYPELMIDE
;
A
#
# COMPACT_ATOMS: atom_id res chain seq x y z
N MET A 1 4.89 46.41 -39.44
CA MET A 1 5.22 46.58 -38.00
C MET A 1 4.47 45.61 -37.08
N ALA A 2 3.14 45.52 -37.14
CA ALA A 2 2.35 44.61 -36.29
C ALA A 2 2.66 43.10 -36.46
N SER A 3 2.99 42.63 -37.68
CA SER A 3 3.40 41.23 -37.89
C SER A 3 4.79 40.93 -37.33
N PHE A 4 5.69 41.92 -37.33
CA PHE A 4 7.04 41.81 -36.77
C PHE A 4 7.00 41.77 -35.24
N PHE A 5 6.15 42.60 -34.62
CA PHE A 5 5.91 42.59 -33.17
C PHE A 5 5.25 41.28 -32.70
N ASN A 6 4.30 40.73 -33.47
CA ASN A 6 3.70 39.42 -33.20
C ASN A 6 4.67 38.25 -33.41
N PHE A 7 5.60 38.37 -34.36
CA PHE A 7 6.66 37.38 -34.57
C PHE A 7 7.67 37.39 -33.41
N TYR A 8 8.09 38.58 -32.98
CA TYR A 8 9.00 38.77 -31.85
C TYR A 8 8.37 38.30 -30.51
N SER A 9 7.08 38.57 -30.28
CA SER A 9 6.37 38.09 -29.08
C SER A 9 6.17 36.58 -29.05
N ARG A 10 6.13 35.92 -30.21
CA ARG A 10 6.09 34.44 -30.31
C ARG A 10 7.46 33.85 -30.00
N ILE A 11 8.52 34.36 -30.61
CA ILE A 11 9.91 33.94 -30.34
C ILE A 11 10.23 34.04 -28.84
N LYS A 12 9.88 35.15 -28.18
CA LYS A 12 10.07 35.30 -26.73
C LYS A 12 9.36 34.23 -25.90
N ARG A 13 8.16 33.79 -26.30
CA ARG A 13 7.40 32.75 -25.57
C ARG A 13 8.04 31.36 -25.68
N HIS A 14 8.68 31.05 -26.80
CA HIS A 14 9.32 29.76 -27.01
C HIS A 14 10.62 29.63 -26.20
N TRP A 15 11.46 30.67 -26.24
CA TRP A 15 12.64 30.74 -25.39
C TRP A 15 12.27 30.75 -23.91
N LEU A 16 11.17 31.39 -23.52
CA LEU A 16 10.66 31.33 -22.15
C LEU A 16 10.35 29.88 -21.72
N ARG A 17 9.68 29.07 -22.55
CA ARG A 17 9.38 27.65 -22.22
C ARG A 17 10.64 26.80 -22.11
N LEU A 18 11.63 27.03 -22.98
CA LEU A 18 12.92 26.37 -22.90
C LEU A 18 13.68 26.77 -21.63
N ILE A 19 13.69 28.06 -21.29
CA ILE A 19 14.31 28.57 -20.05
C ILE A 19 13.61 27.97 -18.83
N LEU A 20 12.28 27.90 -18.81
CA LEU A 20 11.52 27.26 -17.73
C LEU A 20 11.86 25.78 -17.62
N PHE A 21 11.90 25.04 -18.73
CA PHE A 21 12.34 23.64 -18.73
C PHE A 21 13.75 23.48 -18.14
N LEU A 22 14.72 24.26 -18.63
CA LEU A 22 16.10 24.21 -18.12
C LEU A 22 16.18 24.62 -16.65
N GLY A 23 15.38 25.59 -16.22
CA GLY A 23 15.28 26.02 -14.83
C GLY A 23 14.75 24.90 -13.92
N PHE A 24 13.65 24.23 -14.29
CA PHE A 24 13.14 23.11 -13.50
C PHE A 24 14.05 21.88 -13.55
N ALA A 25 14.69 21.59 -14.68
CA ALA A 25 15.69 20.54 -14.77
C ALA A 25 16.91 20.83 -13.87
N ALA A 26 17.36 22.10 -13.81
CA ALA A 26 18.39 22.53 -12.89
C ALA A 26 17.94 22.40 -11.42
N ILE A 27 16.67 22.73 -11.10
CA ILE A 27 16.13 22.53 -9.75
C ILE A 27 16.20 21.05 -9.37
N VAL A 28 15.81 20.12 -10.25
CA VAL A 28 15.93 18.67 -9.97
C VAL A 28 17.38 18.27 -9.71
N PHE A 29 18.32 18.79 -10.49
CA PHE A 29 19.74 18.50 -10.28
C PHE A 29 20.26 19.07 -8.95
N ILE A 30 19.98 20.34 -8.68
CA ILE A 30 20.39 21.04 -7.46
C ILE A 30 19.78 20.38 -6.22
N SER A 31 18.47 20.09 -6.23
CA SER A 31 17.80 19.42 -5.12
C SER A 31 18.36 18.03 -4.88
N THR A 32 18.71 17.28 -5.94
CA THR A 32 19.38 15.98 -5.80
C THR A 32 20.75 16.13 -5.14
N THR A 33 21.54 17.14 -5.54
CA THR A 33 22.86 17.37 -4.94
C THR A 33 22.77 17.82 -3.49
N ILE A 34 21.87 18.74 -3.16
CA ILE A 34 21.65 19.22 -1.79
C ILE A 34 21.12 18.08 -0.92
N ALA A 35 20.18 17.30 -1.43
CA ALA A 35 19.65 16.13 -0.74
C ALA A 35 20.77 15.14 -0.38
N ARG A 36 21.65 14.81 -1.32
CA ARG A 36 22.81 13.93 -1.07
C ARG A 36 23.78 14.51 -0.06
N LEU A 37 24.04 15.81 -0.11
CA LEU A 37 24.88 16.51 0.87
C LEU A 37 24.24 16.46 2.27
N SER A 38 22.94 16.71 2.38
CA SER A 38 22.21 16.63 3.65
C SER A 38 22.04 15.20 4.17
N ALA A 39 22.10 14.22 3.27
CA ALA A 39 22.01 12.79 3.59
C ALA A 39 23.35 12.22 4.08
N ALA A 40 24.46 12.97 3.95
CA ALA A 40 25.75 12.52 4.45
C ALA A 40 25.66 12.32 5.97
N PRO A 41 26.15 11.18 6.52
CA PRO A 41 26.03 10.84 7.93
C PRO A 41 26.43 11.99 8.86
N GLU A 42 27.60 12.60 8.66
CA GLU A 42 28.08 13.73 9.44
C GLU A 42 27.10 14.93 9.44
N SER A 43 26.56 15.29 8.27
CA SER A 43 25.64 16.42 8.15
C SER A 43 24.27 16.11 8.77
N ALA A 44 23.80 14.87 8.63
CA ALA A 44 22.54 14.42 9.21
C ALA A 44 22.63 14.41 10.75
N THR A 45 23.73 13.88 11.29
CA THR A 45 24.03 13.88 12.74
C THR A 45 24.17 15.30 13.27
N ALA A 46 24.87 16.19 12.57
CA ALA A 46 24.98 17.59 12.99
C ALA A 46 23.63 18.32 13.01
N CYS A 47 22.75 18.05 12.04
CA CYS A 47 21.39 18.58 12.02
C CYS A 47 20.55 18.03 13.17
N PHE A 48 20.61 16.72 13.40
CA PHE A 48 19.94 16.05 14.50
C PHE A 48 20.39 16.61 15.85
N GLN A 49 21.71 16.73 16.08
CA GLN A 49 22.28 17.28 17.31
C GLN A 49 21.85 18.73 17.54
N LYS A 50 21.82 19.55 16.49
CA LYS A 50 21.30 20.93 16.57
C LYS A 50 19.83 20.96 17.00
N GLN A 51 18.99 20.07 16.48
CA GLN A 51 17.58 19.95 16.88
C GLN A 51 17.45 19.46 18.32
N LEU A 52 18.28 18.49 18.73
CA LEU A 52 18.33 17.98 20.10
C LEU A 52 18.70 19.10 21.08
N HIS A 53 19.75 19.88 20.79
CA HIS A 53 20.18 21.01 21.62
C HIS A 53 19.10 22.10 21.73
N GLN A 54 18.34 22.34 20.66
CA GLN A 54 17.18 23.24 20.72
C GLN A 54 16.09 22.70 21.65
N LYS A 55 15.80 21.40 21.58
CA LYS A 55 14.85 20.74 22.48
C LYS A 55 15.34 20.74 23.93
N GLU A 56 16.63 20.50 24.18
CA GLU A 56 17.25 20.61 25.51
C GLU A 56 17.10 22.02 26.09
N LYS A 57 17.40 23.06 25.30
CA LYS A 57 17.23 24.44 25.74
C LYS A 57 15.78 24.75 26.10
N LYS A 58 14.82 24.24 25.32
CA LYS A 58 13.38 24.38 25.60
C LYS A 58 13.00 23.62 26.88
N ALA A 59 13.53 22.42 27.10
CA ALA A 59 13.30 21.63 28.32
C ALA A 59 13.80 22.37 29.58
N ILE A 60 15.01 22.92 29.52
CA ILE A 60 15.57 23.73 30.62
C ILE A 60 14.69 24.95 30.90
N GLN A 61 14.18 25.63 29.86
CA GLN A 61 13.27 26.77 30.02
C GLN A 61 11.94 26.35 30.69
N ILE A 62 11.33 25.26 30.25
CA ILE A 62 10.07 24.75 30.81
C ILE A 62 10.24 24.42 32.30
N VAL A 63 11.32 23.71 32.66
CA VAL A 63 11.56 23.32 34.07
C VAL A 63 11.99 24.52 34.93
N ALA A 64 12.71 25.49 34.36
CA ALA A 64 13.00 26.73 35.07
C ALA A 64 11.73 27.50 35.45
N THR A 65 10.75 27.58 34.55
CA THR A 65 9.43 28.17 34.83
C THR A 65 8.69 27.36 35.90
N LEU A 66 8.68 26.03 35.76
CA LEU A 66 8.06 25.12 36.73
C LEU A 66 8.57 25.35 38.15
N PHE A 67 9.88 25.52 38.32
CA PHE A 67 10.48 25.78 39.63
C PHE A 67 10.44 27.25 40.07
N SER A 68 10.08 28.20 39.21
CA SER A 68 9.99 29.62 39.56
C SER A 68 8.63 30.03 40.11
N ASP A 69 7.55 29.39 39.65
CA ASP A 69 6.25 29.50 40.30
C ASP A 69 6.38 28.84 41.68
N GLU A 70 6.04 29.56 42.75
CA GLU A 70 6.14 29.02 44.10
C GLU A 70 5.30 27.74 44.17
N LEU A 71 5.97 26.56 44.17
CA LEU A 71 5.37 25.25 44.44
C LEU A 71 4.85 25.24 45.90
N GLN A 72 3.79 25.99 46.18
CA GLN A 72 3.11 26.03 47.47
C GLN A 72 2.13 24.85 47.62
N SER A 73 1.92 24.05 46.59
CA SER A 73 0.98 22.92 46.65
C SER A 73 1.33 21.81 45.65
N PRO A 74 1.39 20.53 46.07
CA PRO A 74 1.58 19.37 45.19
C PRO A 74 0.48 19.19 44.12
N CYS A 75 -0.64 19.90 44.23
CA CYS A 75 -1.86 19.68 43.46
C CYS A 75 -2.14 20.69 42.34
N LEU A 76 -1.25 21.65 42.10
CA LEU A 76 -1.43 22.68 41.08
C LEU A 76 -0.28 22.64 40.07
N PHE A 77 -0.24 21.58 39.26
CA PHE A 77 0.32 21.75 37.92
C PHE A 77 -0.58 22.75 37.19
N GLY A 78 -0.06 23.95 36.91
CA GLY A 78 -0.77 24.93 36.10
C GLY A 78 -0.93 24.43 34.67
N SER A 79 -2.10 24.67 34.07
CA SER A 79 -2.41 24.34 32.67
C SER A 79 -1.34 24.79 31.68
N ASP A 80 -0.63 25.89 31.98
CA ASP A 80 0.31 26.51 31.06
C ASP A 80 1.62 25.71 30.91
N THR A 81 2.12 25.13 32.00
CA THR A 81 3.31 24.24 31.98
C THR A 81 3.00 22.92 31.29
N GLU A 82 1.83 22.34 31.54
CA GLU A 82 1.37 21.12 30.86
C GLU A 82 1.21 21.37 29.36
N ASN A 83 0.58 22.48 28.97
CA ASN A 83 0.49 22.89 27.57
C ASN A 83 1.88 23.09 26.95
N ALA A 84 2.82 23.75 27.65
CA ALA A 84 4.17 23.97 27.13
C ALA A 84 4.97 22.65 26.93
N VAL A 85 4.78 21.68 27.84
CA VAL A 85 5.35 20.32 27.73
C VAL A 85 4.75 19.58 26.53
N ASN A 86 3.41 19.59 26.41
CA ASN A 86 2.70 18.92 25.33
C ASN A 86 2.98 19.55 23.96
N GLU A 87 3.00 20.87 23.85
CA GLU A 87 3.39 21.61 22.63
C GLU A 87 4.86 21.37 22.24
N ALA A 88 5.72 21.02 23.19
CA ALA A 88 7.10 20.63 22.90
C ALA A 88 7.24 19.14 22.52
N GLY A 89 6.19 18.34 22.72
CA GLY A 89 6.23 16.89 22.59
C GLY A 89 7.16 16.24 23.61
N PHE A 90 7.21 16.76 24.83
CA PHE A 90 8.00 16.21 25.93
C PHE A 90 7.10 15.47 26.92
N HIS A 91 7.67 14.55 27.69
CA HIS A 91 6.93 13.86 28.77
C HIS A 91 7.58 14.17 30.11
N LEU A 92 6.83 14.78 31.02
CA LEU A 92 7.33 15.23 32.32
C LEU A 92 6.85 14.29 33.42
N PHE A 93 7.77 13.89 34.30
CA PHE A 93 7.51 13.12 35.51
C PHE A 93 8.03 13.92 36.71
N LEU A 94 7.15 14.23 37.66
CA LEU A 94 7.49 14.97 38.88
C LEU A 94 7.41 14.06 40.09
N PHE A 95 8.48 14.03 40.87
CA PHE A 95 8.61 13.30 42.12
C PHE A 95 8.66 14.28 43.28
N TYR A 96 7.96 13.96 44.36
CA TYR A 96 8.06 14.63 45.65
C TYR A 96 8.56 13.63 46.68
N GLN A 97 9.69 13.93 47.32
CA GLN A 97 10.34 13.03 48.30
C GLN A 97 10.53 11.59 47.78
N GLY A 98 10.85 11.46 46.48
CA GLY A 98 11.06 10.17 45.82
C GLY A 98 9.79 9.44 45.36
N VAL A 99 8.60 9.99 45.62
CA VAL A 99 7.31 9.43 45.17
C VAL A 99 6.82 10.16 43.92
N LEU A 100 6.51 9.41 42.86
CA LEU A 100 5.92 9.96 41.64
C LEU A 100 4.58 10.62 41.98
N SER A 101 4.51 11.94 41.82
CA SER A 101 3.36 12.76 42.18
C SER A 101 2.57 13.24 40.96
N TYR A 102 3.22 13.32 39.79
CA TYR A 102 2.58 13.73 38.54
C TYR A 102 3.33 13.19 37.31
N TRP A 103 2.58 12.93 36.24
CA TRP A 103 3.11 12.68 34.90
C TRP A 103 2.24 13.38 33.84
N SER A 104 2.85 13.92 32.78
CA SER A 104 2.12 14.66 31.74
C SER A 104 1.58 13.80 30.60
N ASP A 105 2.08 12.57 30.43
CA ASP A 105 1.76 11.71 29.29
C ASP A 105 1.81 10.21 29.66
N ASN A 106 1.05 9.38 28.95
CA ASN A 106 0.94 7.94 29.19
C ASN A 106 1.53 7.06 28.06
N GLN A 107 2.13 7.65 27.03
CA GLN A 107 2.74 6.95 25.89
C GLN A 107 4.14 6.41 26.21
N SER A 108 4.78 6.88 27.28
CA SER A 108 6.09 6.41 27.73
C SER A 108 5.98 5.66 29.06
N PRO A 109 5.68 4.35 29.03
CA PRO A 109 5.68 3.53 30.23
C PRO A 109 7.12 3.43 30.77
N VAL A 110 7.34 3.94 31.98
CA VAL A 110 8.60 3.78 32.71
C VAL A 110 8.30 3.02 33.99
N SER A 111 8.94 1.86 34.17
CA SER A 111 8.76 1.05 35.37
C SER A 111 9.42 1.71 36.59
N GLU A 112 8.91 1.42 37.79
CA GLU A 112 9.48 1.94 39.05
C GLU A 112 10.97 1.61 39.19
N GLU A 113 11.39 0.41 38.77
CA GLU A 113 12.78 -0.04 38.79
C GLU A 113 13.70 0.81 37.92
N GLN A 114 13.21 1.31 36.78
CA GLN A 114 14.00 2.14 35.87
C GLN A 114 14.29 3.53 36.42
N TRP A 115 13.47 4.04 37.34
CA TRP A 115 13.76 5.30 38.04
C TRP A 115 14.88 5.15 39.07
N VAL A 116 15.15 3.93 39.53
CA VAL A 116 16.19 3.64 40.52
C VAL A 116 17.57 3.84 39.88
N GLY A 117 18.31 4.83 40.37
CA GLY A 117 19.67 5.15 39.90
C GLY A 117 19.76 6.28 38.88
N ILE A 118 18.64 6.88 38.47
CA ILE A 118 18.65 8.08 37.62
C ILE A 118 18.93 9.30 38.51
N HIS A 119 20.14 9.85 38.38
CA HIS A 119 20.59 11.02 39.14
C HIS A 119 21.21 12.11 38.26
N SER A 120 21.23 11.90 36.95
CA SER A 120 21.80 12.81 35.96
C SER A 120 21.08 12.64 34.62
N ASP A 121 21.36 13.55 33.69
CA ASP A 121 20.93 13.40 32.31
C ASP A 121 21.41 12.06 31.74
N THR A 122 20.52 11.34 31.08
CA THR A 122 20.81 10.01 30.53
C THR A 122 19.85 9.65 29.41
N VAL A 123 20.18 8.61 28.64
CA VAL A 123 19.30 8.07 27.60
C VAL A 123 18.63 6.82 28.16
N ILE A 124 17.31 6.77 28.07
CA ILE A 124 16.50 5.69 28.64
C ILE A 124 15.57 5.08 27.57
N HIS A 125 15.36 3.77 27.67
CA HIS A 125 14.36 3.06 26.88
C HIS A 125 13.06 2.90 27.68
N THR A 126 11.98 3.55 27.23
CA THR A 126 10.69 3.66 27.93
C THR A 126 9.64 2.67 27.42
N GLY A 127 10.04 1.41 27.19
CA GLY A 127 9.21 0.33 26.66
C GLY A 127 8.80 0.49 25.19
N ASN A 128 8.32 1.67 24.83
CA ASN A 128 7.82 2.08 23.52
C ASN A 128 8.87 2.82 22.67
N GLY A 129 10.09 3.01 23.18
CA GLY A 129 11.16 3.71 22.45
C GLY A 129 12.23 4.33 23.33
N TRP A 130 13.16 5.03 22.69
CA TRP A 130 14.28 5.73 23.30
C TRP A 130 13.98 7.21 23.52
N SER A 131 14.27 7.70 24.72
CA SER A 131 14.11 9.10 25.10
C SER A 131 15.38 9.62 25.77
N PHE A 132 15.71 10.89 25.54
CA PHE A 132 16.73 11.58 26.30
C PHE A 132 16.11 12.22 27.54
N LEU A 133 16.52 11.76 28.72
CA LEU A 133 16.03 12.24 30.01
C LEU A 133 16.90 13.40 30.49
N LYS A 134 16.25 14.52 30.78
CA LYS A 134 16.84 15.64 31.51
C LYS A 134 16.44 15.57 32.98
N PHE A 135 17.42 15.51 33.86
CA PHE A 135 17.22 15.38 35.30
C PHE A 135 17.37 16.75 35.97
N PHE A 136 16.39 17.11 36.79
CA PHE A 136 16.43 18.34 37.58
C PHE A 136 15.99 18.07 39.01
N SER A 137 16.69 18.66 39.97
CA SER A 137 16.36 18.54 41.40
C SER A 137 16.39 19.92 42.06
N ARG A 138 15.36 20.21 42.87
CA ARG A 138 15.25 21.43 43.67
C ARG A 138 14.49 21.16 44.97
N GLY A 139 15.18 21.19 46.11
CA GLY A 139 14.58 20.88 47.41
C GLY A 139 14.06 19.45 47.44
N ASP A 140 12.81 19.26 47.87
CA ASP A 140 12.15 17.95 47.95
C ASP A 140 11.58 17.46 46.60
N TYR A 141 11.70 18.27 45.53
CA TYR A 141 11.17 17.95 44.22
C TYR A 141 12.26 17.49 43.26
N THR A 142 11.94 16.46 42.47
CA THR A 142 12.76 15.98 41.36
C THR A 142 11.89 15.92 40.11
N ALA A 143 12.33 16.56 39.04
CA ALA A 143 11.66 16.57 37.74
C ALA A 143 12.51 15.80 36.73
N CYS A 144 11.92 14.78 36.12
CA CYS A 144 12.49 14.04 34.99
C CYS A 144 11.70 14.40 33.74
N LEU A 145 12.35 15.07 32.80
CA LEU A 145 11.72 15.46 31.54
C LEU A 145 12.31 14.64 30.40
N LEU A 146 11.48 13.82 29.79
CA LEU A 146 11.82 12.99 28.64
C LEU A 146 11.63 13.78 27.35
N ILE A 147 12.67 13.76 26.53
CA ILE A 147 12.64 14.21 25.14
C ILE A 147 12.61 12.94 24.29
N PRO A 148 11.46 12.56 23.71
CA PRO A 148 11.37 11.39 22.83
C PRO A 148 12.34 11.54 21.67
N VAL A 149 13.15 10.50 21.43
CA VAL A 149 14.14 10.47 20.35
C VAL A 149 13.66 9.56 19.23
N LYS A 150 13.32 8.31 19.56
CA LYS A 150 12.90 7.29 18.58
C LYS A 150 11.89 6.32 19.19
N PHE A 151 10.73 6.17 18.55
CA PHE A 151 9.74 5.16 18.88
C PHE A 151 10.12 3.80 18.28
N ASP A 152 9.96 2.75 19.08
CA ASP A 152 10.33 1.36 18.78
C ASP A 152 9.28 0.42 19.42
N TYR A 153 8.04 0.55 18.97
CA TYR A 153 6.93 -0.32 19.31
C TYR A 153 7.15 -1.74 18.78
N HIS A 154 6.71 -2.73 19.56
CA HIS A 154 6.75 -4.14 19.16
C HIS A 154 5.84 -4.44 17.96
N TYR A 155 4.76 -3.66 17.82
CA TYR A 155 3.80 -3.74 16.71
C TYR A 155 3.77 -2.42 15.93
N GLU A 156 3.72 -2.48 14.60
CA GLU A 156 3.57 -1.32 13.71
C GLU A 156 2.23 -1.40 12.96
N ASN A 157 1.41 -0.37 13.08
CA ASN A 157 0.13 -0.23 12.38
C ASN A 157 -0.17 1.25 12.09
N ARG A 158 -1.34 1.56 11.52
CA ARG A 158 -1.74 2.94 11.25
C ARG A 158 -1.76 3.89 12.46
N TYR A 159 -1.75 3.37 13.70
CA TYR A 159 -1.75 4.15 14.94
C TYR A 159 -0.37 4.18 15.61
N LEU A 160 0.34 3.04 15.65
CA LEU A 160 1.67 2.89 16.22
C LEU A 160 2.72 2.85 15.11
N ILE A 161 3.45 3.94 14.95
CA ILE A 161 4.40 4.08 13.84
C ILE A 161 5.82 4.18 14.39
N ASN A 162 6.66 3.21 14.03
CA ASN A 162 8.07 3.22 14.40
C ASN A 162 8.85 4.29 13.63
N GLY A 163 9.74 5.00 14.31
CA GLY A 163 10.49 6.10 13.71
C GLY A 163 11.03 7.12 14.70
N PHE A 164 11.72 8.13 14.20
CA PHE A 164 12.19 9.23 15.01
C PHE A 164 11.04 10.14 15.42
N ALA A 165 11.11 10.68 16.63
CA ALA A 165 10.09 11.59 17.15
C ALA A 165 10.01 12.88 16.33
N GLU A 166 8.86 13.56 16.40
CA GLU A 166 8.64 14.77 15.63
C GLU A 166 9.72 15.84 15.89
N GLY A 167 10.18 16.47 14.83
CA GLY A 167 11.28 17.43 14.86
C GLY A 167 12.64 16.80 14.55
N PHE A 168 12.79 15.47 14.59
CA PHE A 168 13.98 14.77 14.12
C PHE A 168 13.75 14.18 12.74
N SER A 169 14.48 14.68 11.75
CA SER A 169 14.30 14.26 10.36
C SER A 169 15.40 13.27 9.98
N LEU A 170 15.20 11.99 10.32
CA LEU A 170 16.11 10.88 10.00
C LEU A 170 15.35 9.70 9.41
N CYS A 171 16.05 8.79 8.73
CA CYS A 171 15.43 7.58 8.18
C CYS A 171 14.97 6.67 9.34
N LYS A 172 13.75 6.12 9.27
CA LYS A 172 13.22 5.15 10.25
C LYS A 172 14.20 3.98 10.51
N LYS A 173 14.94 3.56 9.49
CA LYS A 173 15.90 2.44 9.54
C LYS A 173 17.22 2.79 10.24
N THR A 174 17.52 4.07 10.48
CA THR A 174 18.72 4.49 11.22
C THR A 174 18.62 3.94 12.64
N ARG A 175 19.66 3.25 13.11
CA ARG A 175 19.66 2.64 14.45
C ARG A 175 20.38 3.55 15.44
N LEU A 176 19.95 3.46 16.70
CA LEU A 176 20.68 4.04 17.82
C LEU A 176 21.68 2.99 18.31
N ALA A 177 22.97 3.33 18.31
CA ALA A 177 24.03 2.52 18.88
C ALA A 177 24.56 3.21 20.13
N PHE A 178 24.89 2.45 21.17
CA PHE A 178 25.44 2.98 22.43
C PHE A 178 26.95 2.76 22.55
N ASP A 179 27.60 2.60 21.40
CA ASP A 179 29.05 2.51 21.24
C ASP A 179 29.51 3.68 20.36
N GLU A 180 30.43 4.49 20.87
CA GLU A 180 30.97 5.67 20.18
C GLU A 180 31.69 5.29 18.88
N ASN A 181 32.15 4.03 18.74
CA ASN A 181 32.83 3.54 17.55
C ASN A 181 31.88 3.09 16.42
N ILE A 182 30.57 2.99 16.69
CA ILE A 182 29.59 2.47 15.74
C ILE A 182 28.72 3.63 15.24
N GLY A 183 29.03 4.12 14.03
CA GLY A 183 28.29 5.20 13.39
C GLY A 183 28.79 6.58 13.81
N GLU A 184 27.91 7.58 13.75
CA GLU A 184 28.24 8.98 14.04
C GLU A 184 27.77 9.39 15.45
N PRO A 185 28.66 9.88 16.33
CA PRO A 185 28.32 10.18 17.72
C PRO A 185 27.46 11.44 17.87
N VAL A 186 26.52 11.41 18.82
CA VAL A 186 25.68 12.53 19.22
C VAL A 186 25.98 12.91 20.67
N TYR A 187 26.20 14.20 20.89
CA TYR A 187 26.53 14.76 22.20
C TYR A 187 25.42 15.67 22.73
N SER A 188 25.27 15.69 24.05
CA SER A 188 24.40 16.63 24.78
C SER A 188 24.87 18.07 24.61
N SER A 189 24.03 19.03 24.97
CA SER A 189 24.41 20.45 25.03
C SER A 189 25.60 20.74 25.96
N ASN A 190 25.90 19.84 26.91
CA ASN A 190 27.04 19.93 27.83
C ASN A 190 28.30 19.25 27.30
N GLY A 191 28.22 18.53 26.17
CA GLY A 191 29.34 17.80 25.55
C GLY A 191 29.45 16.33 25.98
N ASP A 192 28.50 15.81 26.76
CA ASP A 192 28.48 14.40 27.17
C ASP A 192 27.99 13.51 26.01
N TYR A 193 28.64 12.37 25.81
CA TYR A 193 28.21 11.38 24.81
C TYR A 193 26.86 10.77 25.21
N LEU A 194 25.93 10.70 24.26
CA LEU A 194 24.59 10.12 24.48
C LEU A 194 24.43 8.78 23.77
N PHE A 195 24.62 8.78 22.45
CA PHE A 195 24.51 7.61 21.57
C PHE A 195 25.12 7.96 20.22
N SER A 196 25.24 6.98 19.34
CA SER A 196 25.67 7.12 17.95
C SER A 196 24.54 6.76 16.99
N LEU A 197 24.49 7.42 15.83
CA LEU A 197 23.56 7.15 14.74
C LEU A 197 24.21 6.23 13.72
N ASP A 198 23.66 5.03 13.57
CA ASP A 198 24.09 4.05 12.59
C ASP A 198 23.23 4.11 11.32
N PHE A 199 23.86 4.56 10.23
CA PHE A 199 23.24 4.76 8.91
C PHE A 199 23.40 3.55 7.96
N THR A 200 23.99 2.44 8.42
CA THR A 200 24.28 1.26 7.57
C THR A 200 23.07 0.71 6.81
N PHE A 201 21.86 0.85 7.36
CA PHE A 201 20.63 0.27 6.80
C PHE A 201 19.66 1.28 6.15
N GLY A 202 20.05 2.55 5.97
CA GLY A 202 19.18 3.52 5.32
C GLY A 202 19.82 4.87 5.00
N GLU A 203 19.82 5.22 3.71
CA GLU A 203 20.07 6.60 3.28
C GLU A 203 18.84 7.46 3.63
N TYR A 204 19.06 8.51 4.42
CA TYR A 204 18.04 9.49 4.72
C TYR A 204 18.01 10.57 3.64
N ILE A 205 16.87 10.73 2.95
CA ILE A 205 16.63 11.88 2.08
C ILE A 205 15.50 12.71 2.67
N PRO A 206 15.69 14.02 2.92
CA PRO A 206 14.62 14.86 3.44
C PRO A 206 13.41 14.88 2.51
N ALA A 207 12.22 14.65 3.08
CA ALA A 207 10.95 14.59 2.36
C ALA A 207 10.68 15.86 1.52
N LEU A 208 11.07 17.03 2.03
CA LEU A 208 10.97 18.30 1.30
C LEU A 208 11.71 18.25 -0.04
N TRP A 209 12.92 17.71 -0.07
CA TRP A 209 13.72 17.63 -1.31
C TRP A 209 13.15 16.59 -2.27
N VAL A 210 12.60 15.49 -1.78
CA VAL A 210 11.86 14.51 -2.60
C VAL A 210 10.66 15.19 -3.25
N PHE A 211 9.87 15.94 -2.48
CA PHE A 211 8.70 16.68 -2.97
C PHE A 211 9.09 17.72 -4.02
N VAL A 212 10.05 18.60 -3.72
CA VAL A 212 10.52 19.66 -4.64
C VAL A 212 11.07 19.05 -5.93
N SER A 213 11.86 17.97 -5.85
CA SER A 213 12.41 17.29 -7.03
C SER A 213 11.31 16.66 -7.88
N THR A 214 10.32 16.02 -7.23
CA THR A 214 9.20 15.38 -7.92
C THR A 214 8.33 16.41 -8.62
N LEU A 215 7.99 17.52 -7.96
CA LEU A 215 7.22 18.62 -8.56
C LEU A 215 7.98 19.27 -9.72
N ALA A 216 9.27 19.57 -9.54
CA ALA A 216 10.12 20.14 -10.58
C ALA A 216 10.24 19.21 -11.79
N TYR A 217 10.28 17.89 -11.59
CA TYR A 217 10.28 16.90 -12.67
C TYR A 217 9.01 16.98 -13.54
N PHE A 218 7.82 17.02 -12.93
CA PHE A 218 6.57 17.14 -13.68
C PHE A 218 6.46 18.49 -14.42
N LEU A 219 6.92 19.58 -13.81
CA LEU A 219 6.96 20.89 -14.46
C LEU A 219 7.97 20.93 -15.62
N ALA A 220 9.16 20.34 -15.44
CA ALA A 220 10.15 20.21 -16.51
C ALA A 220 9.56 19.43 -17.70
N LEU A 221 8.92 18.29 -17.43
CA LEU A 221 8.27 17.47 -18.45
C LEU A 221 7.19 18.26 -19.21
N LEU A 222 6.33 18.99 -18.49
CA LEU A 222 5.28 19.83 -19.06
C LEU A 222 5.87 20.90 -19.98
N PHE A 223 6.85 21.68 -19.51
CA PHE A 223 7.45 22.75 -20.30
C PHE A 223 8.26 22.23 -21.49
N PHE A 224 8.92 21.07 -21.35
CA PHE A 224 9.61 20.43 -22.45
C PHE A 224 8.65 19.99 -23.56
N ALA A 225 7.56 19.31 -23.20
CA ALA A 225 6.54 18.91 -24.17
C ALA A 225 5.88 20.12 -24.86
N LEU A 226 5.58 21.19 -24.11
CA LEU A 226 5.06 22.45 -24.67
C LEU A 226 6.09 23.19 -25.55
N PHE A 227 7.38 23.03 -25.29
CA PHE A 227 8.46 23.54 -26.13
C PHE A 227 8.55 22.78 -27.46
N ILE A 228 8.49 21.44 -27.44
CA ILE A 228 8.46 20.61 -28.65
C ILE A 228 7.25 21.01 -29.53
N LEU A 229 6.07 21.18 -28.94
CA LEU A 229 4.87 21.62 -29.66
C LEU A 229 5.09 22.98 -30.36
N ASP A 230 5.72 23.91 -29.66
CA ASP A 230 6.03 25.23 -30.20
C ASP A 230 7.08 25.18 -31.31
N LEU A 231 8.10 24.33 -31.20
CA LEU A 231 9.09 24.10 -32.25
C LEU A 231 8.41 23.70 -33.56
N TYR A 232 7.49 22.73 -33.47
CA TYR A 232 6.66 22.28 -34.59
C TYR A 232 5.80 23.41 -35.20
N ARG A 233 5.38 24.41 -34.43
CA ARG A 233 4.60 25.56 -34.94
C ARG A 233 5.44 26.56 -35.73
N ILE A 234 6.74 26.65 -35.44
CA ILE A 234 7.66 27.61 -36.05
C ILE A 234 8.25 27.03 -37.34
N LEU A 235 8.59 25.74 -37.34
CA LEU A 235 9.27 25.09 -38.44
C LEU A 235 8.48 25.25 -39.76
N PRO A 236 9.09 25.82 -40.82
CA PRO A 236 8.38 26.18 -42.04
C PRO A 236 7.77 24.97 -42.76
N LEU A 237 8.42 23.80 -42.66
CA LEU A 237 7.94 22.50 -43.17
C LEU A 237 6.56 22.11 -42.65
N PHE A 238 6.24 22.46 -41.40
CA PHE A 238 5.01 22.02 -40.72
C PHE A 238 3.97 23.14 -40.57
N ARG A 239 4.33 24.38 -40.94
CA ARG A 239 3.47 25.57 -40.78
C ARG A 239 2.16 25.47 -41.56
N THR A 240 2.16 24.82 -42.72
CA THR A 240 1.00 24.71 -43.64
C THR A 240 0.25 23.38 -43.53
N ARG A 241 0.75 22.43 -42.73
CA ARG A 241 0.20 21.06 -42.61
C ARG A 241 -0.09 20.70 -41.15
N PRO A 242 -1.18 21.20 -40.54
CA PRO A 242 -1.45 21.05 -39.11
C PRO A 242 -1.62 19.59 -38.67
N LEU A 243 -2.22 18.72 -39.49
CA LEU A 243 -2.38 17.30 -39.16
C LEU A 243 -1.04 16.56 -39.10
N THR A 244 -0.15 16.80 -40.07
CA THR A 244 1.19 16.18 -40.07
C THR A 244 2.00 16.64 -38.87
N ARG A 245 1.88 17.93 -38.53
CA ARG A 245 2.51 18.52 -37.36
C ARG A 245 2.08 17.84 -36.06
N THR A 246 0.76 17.67 -35.84
CA THR A 246 0.25 17.02 -34.63
C THR A 246 0.57 15.54 -34.57
N LEU A 247 0.60 14.84 -35.71
CA LEU A 247 0.98 13.43 -35.76
C LEU A 247 2.45 13.21 -35.37
N LEU A 248 3.37 14.00 -35.94
CA LEU A 248 4.79 13.92 -35.59
C LEU A 248 5.04 14.34 -34.14
N PHE A 249 4.36 15.40 -33.67
CA PHE A 249 4.39 15.77 -32.25
C PHE A 249 3.92 14.63 -31.35
N SER A 250 2.84 13.93 -31.71
CA SER A 250 2.33 12.79 -30.95
C SER A 250 3.36 11.64 -30.91
N ALA A 251 4.04 11.40 -32.04
CA ALA A 251 5.10 10.39 -32.13
C ALA A 251 6.31 10.75 -31.26
N ASP A 252 6.74 12.02 -31.26
CA ASP A 252 7.85 12.49 -30.43
C ASP A 252 7.53 12.42 -28.94
N ILE A 253 6.29 12.74 -28.53
CA ILE A 253 5.86 12.61 -27.14
C ILE A 253 5.77 11.13 -26.71
N ALA A 254 5.30 10.24 -27.60
CA ALA A 254 5.33 8.81 -27.32
C ALA A 254 6.77 8.30 -27.17
N LEU A 255 7.68 8.73 -28.07
CA LEU A 255 9.10 8.41 -28.01
C LEU A 255 9.74 8.94 -26.71
N LEU A 256 9.41 10.17 -26.32
CA LEU A 256 9.85 10.75 -25.04
C LEU A 256 9.43 9.88 -23.86
N GLY A 257 8.19 9.40 -23.83
CA GLY A 257 7.70 8.47 -22.80
C GLY A 257 8.54 7.18 -22.74
N PHE A 258 8.85 6.57 -23.88
CA PHE A 258 9.72 5.39 -23.94
C PHE A 258 11.16 5.68 -23.48
N ILE A 259 11.73 6.82 -23.89
CA ILE A 259 13.08 7.23 -23.49
C ILE A 259 13.15 7.45 -21.97
N LEU A 260 12.17 8.15 -21.39
CA LEU A 260 12.13 8.40 -19.93
C LEU A 260 12.08 7.08 -19.15
N LYS A 261 11.30 6.10 -19.64
CA LYS A 261 11.25 4.77 -19.01
C LYS A 261 12.58 4.01 -19.14
N GLY A 262 13.26 4.11 -20.29
CA GLY A 262 14.53 3.43 -20.55
C GLY A 262 15.73 4.02 -19.80
N ILE A 263 15.81 5.35 -19.65
CA ILE A 263 16.88 6.04 -18.89
C ILE A 263 16.73 5.77 -17.39
N GLY A 264 15.50 5.61 -16.91
CA GLY A 264 15.18 5.50 -15.50
C GLY A 264 15.09 6.86 -14.81
N LEU A 265 14.47 6.87 -13.63
CA LEU A 265 14.27 8.08 -12.84
C LEU A 265 15.50 8.40 -11.98
N PRO A 266 15.82 9.68 -11.74
CA PRO A 266 16.79 10.08 -10.73
C PRO A 266 16.51 9.42 -9.38
N SER A 267 17.56 9.04 -8.65
CA SER A 267 17.45 8.26 -7.40
C SER A 267 16.53 8.92 -6.36
N ILE A 268 16.56 10.26 -6.25
CA ILE A 268 15.69 11.01 -5.32
C ILE A 268 14.20 10.89 -5.66
N ILE A 269 13.86 10.83 -6.95
CA ILE A 269 12.47 10.74 -7.42
C ILE A 269 11.99 9.29 -7.27
N LYS A 270 12.88 8.32 -7.50
CA LYS A 270 12.58 6.89 -7.31
C LYS A 270 12.22 6.55 -5.85
N ASN A 271 12.76 7.29 -4.90
CA ASN A 271 12.46 7.13 -3.47
C ASN A 271 11.12 7.76 -3.06
N SER A 272 10.44 8.48 -3.96
CA SER A 272 9.07 8.95 -3.73
C SER A 272 8.11 7.77 -3.74
N GLU A 273 7.20 7.71 -2.76
CA GLU A 273 6.08 6.77 -2.73
C GLU A 273 5.25 6.79 -4.03
N LEU A 274 5.17 7.94 -4.71
CA LEU A 274 4.47 8.06 -5.99
C LEU A 274 5.01 7.10 -7.07
N PHE A 275 6.31 6.83 -7.06
CA PHE A 275 6.98 5.94 -8.01
C PHE A 275 7.23 4.54 -7.44
N SER A 276 6.67 4.22 -6.26
CA SER A 276 6.67 2.86 -5.74
C SER A 276 5.63 2.00 -6.46
N SER A 277 5.89 0.70 -6.52
CA SER A 277 4.91 -0.28 -7.01
C SER A 277 3.87 -0.68 -5.96
N SER A 278 4.03 -0.24 -4.70
CA SER A 278 3.11 -0.57 -3.60
C SER A 278 1.77 0.17 -3.71
N LEU A 279 1.78 1.37 -4.29
CA LEU A 279 0.56 2.15 -4.49
C LEU A 279 -0.25 1.69 -5.71
N PHE A 280 0.42 1.37 -6.82
CA PHE A 280 -0.22 0.93 -8.06
C PHE A 280 0.78 0.18 -8.95
N ALA A 281 0.35 -0.95 -9.53
CA ALA A 281 1.13 -1.66 -10.54
C ALA A 281 0.23 -2.34 -11.58
N HIS A 282 0.41 -2.04 -12.86
CA HIS A 282 -0.38 -2.66 -13.93
C HIS A 282 0.45 -3.42 -14.96
N SER A 283 1.53 -2.83 -15.45
CA SER A 283 2.36 -3.44 -16.49
C SER A 283 3.79 -2.91 -16.42
N PHE A 284 4.70 -3.46 -17.23
CA PHE A 284 6.07 -2.96 -17.31
C PHE A 284 6.15 -1.45 -17.61
N LEU A 285 5.26 -0.94 -18.48
CA LEU A 285 5.22 0.49 -18.86
C LEU A 285 4.54 1.37 -17.80
N LEU A 286 3.63 0.79 -17.02
CA LEU A 286 2.85 1.43 -15.96
C LEU A 286 3.11 0.69 -14.63
N ALA A 287 4.33 0.84 -14.11
CA ALA A 287 4.81 0.08 -12.95
C ALA A 287 4.54 0.79 -11.61
N SER A 288 4.13 2.05 -11.67
CA SER A 288 3.86 2.91 -10.51
C SER A 288 2.72 3.91 -10.80
N LEU A 289 2.16 4.52 -9.75
CA LEU A 289 1.16 5.59 -9.89
C LEU A 289 1.76 6.80 -10.63
N GLY A 290 3.03 7.11 -10.37
CA GLY A 290 3.79 8.16 -11.05
C GLY A 290 3.94 7.93 -12.54
N ASP A 291 4.21 6.68 -12.98
CA ASP A 291 4.25 6.33 -14.40
C ASP A 291 2.89 6.61 -15.08
N LEU A 292 1.78 6.26 -14.41
CA LEU A 292 0.44 6.52 -14.90
C LEU A 292 0.11 8.02 -14.94
N LEU A 293 0.57 8.80 -13.96
CA LEU A 293 0.43 10.26 -13.97
C LEU A 293 1.23 10.89 -15.12
N VAL A 294 2.47 10.45 -15.34
CA VAL A 294 3.30 10.87 -16.50
C VAL A 294 2.57 10.55 -17.80
N PHE A 295 2.08 9.32 -17.97
CA PHE A 295 1.32 8.93 -19.15
C PHE A 295 0.08 9.82 -19.37
N SER A 296 -0.68 10.09 -18.29
CA SER A 296 -1.91 10.88 -18.35
C SER A 296 -1.64 12.35 -18.71
N ILE A 297 -0.56 12.94 -18.18
CA ILE A 297 -0.12 14.30 -18.51
C ILE A 297 0.34 14.38 -19.98
N LEU A 298 1.17 13.43 -20.43
CA LEU A 298 1.64 13.40 -21.82
C LEU A 298 0.47 13.21 -22.80
N PHE A 299 -0.46 12.32 -22.47
CA PHE A 299 -1.69 12.12 -23.25
C PHE A 299 -2.53 13.39 -23.31
N PHE A 300 -2.67 14.12 -22.20
CA PHE A 300 -3.35 15.42 -22.16
C PHE A 300 -2.70 16.46 -23.06
N ILE A 301 -1.37 16.57 -23.04
CA ILE A 301 -0.66 17.54 -23.88
C ILE A 301 -0.83 17.19 -25.37
N VAL A 302 -0.77 15.91 -25.73
CA VAL A 302 -1.07 15.44 -27.08
C VAL A 302 -2.51 15.78 -27.45
N ALA A 303 -3.48 15.44 -26.60
CA ALA A 303 -4.90 15.73 -26.82
C ALA A 303 -5.18 17.23 -27.00
N PHE A 304 -4.52 18.08 -26.20
CA PHE A 304 -4.59 19.53 -26.31
C PHE A 304 -4.02 20.04 -27.63
N ALA A 305 -2.90 19.49 -28.10
CA ALA A 305 -2.33 19.80 -29.41
C ALA A 305 -3.31 19.42 -30.53
N TRP A 306 -3.90 18.22 -30.49
CA TRP A 306 -4.93 17.80 -31.44
C TRP A 306 -6.13 18.77 -31.44
N PHE A 307 -6.61 19.16 -30.26
CA PHE A 307 -7.75 20.07 -30.13
C PHE A 307 -7.53 21.48 -30.64
N THR A 308 -6.36 22.03 -30.38
CA THR A 308 -6.04 23.41 -30.78
C THR A 308 -5.65 23.52 -32.25
N GLU A 309 -4.99 22.49 -32.79
CA GLU A 309 -4.34 22.56 -34.10
C GLU A 309 -5.12 21.88 -35.22
N VAL A 310 -5.78 20.76 -34.93
CA VAL A 310 -6.62 20.06 -35.91
C VAL A 310 -7.98 20.74 -35.97
N LYS A 311 -7.98 21.93 -36.57
CA LYS A 311 -9.21 22.62 -36.95
C LYS A 311 -9.81 21.95 -38.18
N GLY A 312 -11.13 22.03 -38.29
CA GLY A 312 -11.82 21.35 -39.37
C GLY A 312 -11.43 21.93 -40.74
N ALA A 313 -11.48 21.08 -41.76
CA ALA A 313 -10.94 21.40 -43.07
C ALA A 313 -11.80 22.42 -43.81
N THR A 314 -11.16 23.46 -44.38
CA THR A 314 -11.84 24.50 -45.16
C THR A 314 -12.28 24.04 -46.54
N LYS A 315 -11.72 22.95 -47.07
CA LYS A 315 -12.09 22.34 -48.34
C LYS A 315 -12.37 20.85 -48.17
N ARG A 316 -13.46 20.37 -48.76
CA ARG A 316 -13.78 18.93 -48.83
C ARG A 316 -12.72 18.20 -49.67
N SER A 317 -12.40 16.98 -49.29
CA SER A 317 -11.41 16.17 -50.01
C SER A 317 -11.93 15.78 -51.40
N THR A 318 -11.07 15.86 -52.41
CA THR A 318 -11.31 15.35 -53.76
C THR A 318 -11.04 13.83 -53.88
N CYS A 319 -10.78 13.15 -52.76
CA CYS A 319 -10.55 11.71 -52.74
C CYS A 319 -11.80 10.93 -53.18
N ASN A 320 -11.58 9.72 -53.73
CA ASN A 320 -12.65 8.75 -54.00
C ASN A 320 -13.51 8.52 -52.73
N LYS A 321 -14.84 8.53 -52.89
CA LYS A 321 -15.83 8.37 -51.80
C LYS A 321 -15.59 7.10 -50.97
N VAL A 322 -15.24 6.00 -51.63
CA VAL A 322 -14.95 4.72 -50.93
C VAL A 322 -13.73 4.85 -50.01
N ARG A 323 -12.64 5.47 -50.49
CA ARG A 323 -11.44 5.71 -49.67
C ARG A 323 -11.74 6.62 -48.49
N ALA A 324 -12.57 7.65 -48.69
CA ALA A 324 -12.99 8.57 -47.63
C ALA A 324 -13.81 7.85 -46.53
N LEU A 325 -14.72 6.94 -46.92
CA LEU A 325 -15.49 6.12 -45.99
C LEU A 325 -14.60 5.16 -45.20
N ILE A 326 -13.67 4.46 -45.87
CA ILE A 326 -12.74 3.52 -45.21
C ILE A 326 -11.86 4.25 -44.18
N VAL A 327 -11.24 5.37 -44.56
CA VAL A 327 -10.38 6.16 -43.66
C VAL A 327 -11.16 6.63 -42.44
N SER A 328 -12.42 7.01 -42.64
CA SER A 328 -13.26 7.50 -41.55
C SER A 328 -13.73 6.37 -40.63
N PHE A 329 -14.07 5.21 -41.18
CA PHE A 329 -14.39 4.02 -40.40
C PHE A 329 -13.21 3.61 -39.51
N ILE A 330 -12.01 3.52 -40.08
CA ILE A 330 -10.76 3.22 -39.34
C ILE A 330 -10.53 4.28 -38.26
N SER A 331 -10.72 5.56 -38.57
CA SER A 331 -10.53 6.64 -37.60
C SER A 331 -11.50 6.55 -36.42
N ILE A 332 -12.79 6.28 -36.68
CA ILE A 332 -13.81 6.09 -35.63
C ILE A 332 -13.47 4.88 -34.76
N PHE A 333 -13.04 3.77 -35.38
CA PHE A 333 -12.63 2.58 -34.66
C PHE A 333 -11.44 2.86 -33.73
N VAL A 334 -10.41 3.58 -34.21
CA VAL A 334 -9.27 4.00 -33.39
C VAL A 334 -9.71 4.90 -32.22
N LEU A 335 -10.64 5.83 -32.43
CA LEU A 335 -11.16 6.68 -31.35
C LEU A 335 -11.87 5.88 -30.25
N LEU A 336 -12.65 4.86 -30.63
CA LEU A 336 -13.28 3.97 -29.66
C LEU A 336 -12.26 3.16 -28.88
N ILE A 337 -11.18 2.70 -29.51
CA ILE A 337 -10.08 2.02 -28.80
C ILE A 337 -9.42 2.97 -27.80
N VAL A 338 -9.13 4.22 -28.19
CA VAL A 338 -8.54 5.22 -27.27
C VAL A 338 -9.46 5.48 -26.08
N GLN A 339 -10.77 5.56 -26.31
CA GLN A 339 -11.75 5.74 -25.25
C GLN A 339 -11.83 4.52 -24.31
N ALA A 340 -11.93 3.31 -24.89
CA ALA A 340 -11.97 2.07 -24.14
C ALA A 340 -10.68 1.85 -23.34
N PHE A 341 -9.54 2.21 -23.90
CA PHE A 341 -8.25 2.16 -23.20
C PHE A 341 -8.23 3.12 -22.01
N SER A 342 -8.77 4.33 -22.15
CA SER A 342 -8.84 5.28 -21.03
C SER A 342 -9.74 4.80 -19.90
N PHE A 343 -10.91 4.23 -20.21
CA PHE A 343 -11.77 3.60 -19.19
C PHE A 343 -11.15 2.33 -18.59
N HIS A 344 -10.39 1.56 -19.37
CA HIS A 344 -9.64 0.41 -18.85
C HIS A 344 -8.54 0.85 -17.86
N LEU A 345 -7.83 1.95 -18.14
CA LEU A 345 -6.85 2.51 -17.21
C LEU A 345 -7.53 3.00 -15.91
N ILE A 346 -8.70 3.62 -15.99
CA ILE A 346 -9.49 4.02 -14.81
C ILE A 346 -9.90 2.80 -13.99
N TYR A 347 -10.40 1.74 -14.64
CA TYR A 347 -10.72 0.49 -13.96
C TYR A 347 -9.48 -0.14 -13.31
N SER A 348 -8.36 -0.19 -14.03
CA SER A 348 -7.12 -0.74 -13.50
C SER A 348 -6.59 0.06 -12.33
N LEU A 349 -6.75 1.39 -12.34
CA LEU A 349 -6.35 2.26 -11.24
C LEU A 349 -7.05 1.85 -9.94
N VAL A 350 -8.28 1.37 -9.99
CA VAL A 350 -9.00 0.90 -8.79
C VAL A 350 -8.60 -0.53 -8.42
N ILE A 351 -8.57 -1.46 -9.37
CA ILE A 351 -8.32 -2.89 -9.09
C ILE A 351 -6.88 -3.15 -8.64
N ASN A 352 -5.91 -2.47 -9.26
CA ASN A 352 -4.49 -2.73 -9.04
C ASN A 352 -3.83 -1.69 -8.12
N SER A 353 -4.61 -0.96 -7.32
CA SER A 353 -4.07 -0.03 -6.33
C SER A 353 -4.54 -0.37 -4.92
N THR A 354 -3.72 0.03 -3.95
CA THR A 354 -4.05 0.04 -2.52
C THR A 354 -4.79 1.32 -2.10
N ILE A 355 -5.00 2.25 -3.03
CA ILE A 355 -5.60 3.56 -2.79
C ILE A 355 -7.11 3.44 -2.58
N SER A 356 -7.65 4.11 -1.56
CA SER A 356 -9.10 4.22 -1.36
C SER A 356 -9.70 5.24 -2.33
N PHE A 357 -10.72 4.80 -3.07
CA PHE A 357 -11.57 5.64 -3.93
C PHE A 357 -13.00 5.73 -3.36
N ASP A 358 -13.20 5.35 -2.10
CA ASP A 358 -14.49 5.39 -1.45
C ASP A 358 -14.83 6.82 -1.02
N LEU A 359 -15.84 7.40 -1.65
CA LEU A 359 -16.33 8.74 -1.33
C LEU A 359 -17.27 8.75 -0.11
N THR A 360 -17.67 7.58 0.40
CA THR A 360 -18.51 7.46 1.60
C THR A 360 -17.69 7.56 2.89
N SER A 361 -16.41 7.16 2.85
CA SER A 361 -15.45 7.28 3.96
C SER A 361 -14.44 8.41 3.69
N LEU A 362 -14.84 9.65 3.97
CA LEU A 362 -14.00 10.83 3.68
C LEU A 362 -12.66 10.84 4.44
N PHE A 363 -12.58 10.17 5.59
CA PHE A 363 -11.36 10.11 6.41
C PHE A 363 -10.29 9.15 5.84
N GLU A 364 -10.65 8.25 4.93
CA GLU A 364 -9.71 7.36 4.24
C GLU A 364 -9.07 8.00 3.01
N LEU A 365 -9.59 9.14 2.55
CA LEU A 365 -9.07 9.83 1.38
C LEU A 365 -7.74 10.51 1.71
N ASN A 366 -6.69 10.12 0.99
CA ASN A 366 -5.35 10.68 1.16
C ASN A 366 -4.90 11.46 -0.10
N VAL A 367 -3.67 11.98 -0.07
CA VAL A 367 -3.09 12.72 -1.20
C VAL A 367 -3.02 11.85 -2.48
N TYR A 368 -2.84 10.53 -2.35
CA TYR A 368 -2.83 9.62 -3.48
C TYR A 368 -4.22 9.40 -4.09
N SER A 369 -5.28 9.41 -3.27
CA SER A 369 -6.67 9.44 -3.77
C SER A 369 -6.91 10.68 -4.64
N LEU A 370 -6.45 11.85 -4.20
CA LEU A 370 -6.54 13.10 -4.99
C LEU A 370 -5.76 13.00 -6.31
N ILE A 371 -4.55 12.41 -6.30
CA ILE A 371 -3.76 12.14 -7.51
C ILE A 371 -4.51 11.16 -8.43
N GLY A 372 -5.15 10.13 -7.89
CA GLY A 372 -5.96 9.19 -8.64
C GLY A 372 -7.17 9.86 -9.34
N PHE A 373 -7.87 10.76 -8.64
CA PHE A 373 -8.95 11.56 -9.24
C PHE A 373 -8.41 12.53 -10.31
N LEU A 374 -7.23 13.12 -10.10
CA LEU A 374 -6.57 13.94 -11.12
C LEU A 374 -6.26 13.10 -12.38
N ILE A 375 -5.70 11.90 -12.24
CA ILE A 375 -5.44 10.97 -13.34
C ILE A 375 -6.74 10.65 -14.10
N LEU A 376 -7.81 10.30 -13.39
CA LEU A 376 -9.12 10.04 -13.99
C LEU A 376 -9.60 11.24 -14.82
N SER A 377 -9.54 12.45 -14.24
CA SER A 377 -9.97 13.66 -14.93
C SER A 377 -9.15 13.93 -16.19
N LEU A 378 -7.82 13.74 -16.12
CA LEU A 378 -6.91 13.91 -17.25
C LEU A 378 -7.23 12.91 -18.37
N LEU A 379 -7.42 11.63 -18.06
CA LEU A 379 -7.71 10.59 -19.06
C LEU A 379 -9.03 10.85 -19.80
N VAL A 380 -10.09 11.18 -19.06
CA VAL A 380 -11.42 11.41 -19.65
C VAL A 380 -11.44 12.69 -20.48
N PHE A 381 -10.87 13.77 -19.96
CA PHE A 381 -10.83 15.05 -20.67
C PHE A 381 -9.95 14.99 -21.93
N SER A 382 -8.81 14.29 -21.86
CA SER A 382 -7.94 14.06 -23.01
C SER A 382 -8.65 13.28 -24.10
N SER A 383 -9.37 12.22 -23.72
CA SER A 383 -10.14 11.40 -24.67
C SER A 383 -11.26 12.21 -25.33
N TRP A 384 -11.93 13.07 -24.58
CA TRP A 384 -12.92 14.00 -25.12
C TRP A 384 -12.31 14.94 -26.16
N MET A 385 -11.18 15.57 -25.82
CA MET A 385 -10.47 16.50 -26.70
C MET A 385 -10.06 15.84 -28.02
N VAL A 386 -9.48 14.65 -27.99
CA VAL A 386 -9.11 13.91 -29.21
C VAL A 386 -10.35 13.57 -30.03
N THR A 387 -11.41 13.07 -29.37
CA THR A 387 -12.65 12.66 -30.04
C THR A 387 -13.32 13.83 -30.75
N ILE A 388 -13.55 14.97 -30.08
CA ILE A 388 -14.22 16.11 -30.70
C ILE A 388 -13.41 16.71 -31.85
N SER A 389 -12.08 16.67 -31.76
CA SER A 389 -11.16 17.20 -32.78
C SER A 389 -11.16 16.33 -34.02
N ALA A 390 -11.09 15.01 -33.84
CA ALA A 390 -11.18 14.05 -34.91
C ALA A 390 -12.56 14.08 -35.59
N LEU A 391 -13.65 14.17 -34.81
CA LEU A 391 -15.02 14.33 -35.35
C LEU A 391 -15.14 15.58 -36.23
N ARG A 392 -14.66 16.74 -35.74
CA ARG A 392 -14.65 17.99 -36.50
C ARG A 392 -13.86 17.85 -37.80
N TYR A 393 -12.71 17.20 -37.77
CA TYR A 393 -11.88 16.98 -38.95
C TYR A 393 -12.55 16.07 -39.98
N LEU A 394 -13.06 14.90 -39.56
CA LEU A 394 -13.68 13.91 -40.43
C LEU A 394 -14.95 14.44 -41.11
N CYS A 395 -15.85 15.07 -40.34
CA CYS A 395 -17.12 15.58 -40.86
C CYS A 395 -16.95 16.79 -41.80
N GLN A 396 -15.89 17.59 -41.67
CA GLN A 396 -15.65 18.71 -42.59
C GLN A 396 -14.86 18.28 -43.83
N ARG A 397 -13.96 17.30 -43.68
CA ARG A 397 -13.05 16.88 -44.76
C ARG A 397 -13.63 15.80 -45.66
N PHE A 398 -14.30 14.78 -45.11
CA PHE A 398 -14.62 13.54 -45.81
C PHE A 398 -16.11 13.29 -45.93
N ILE A 399 -16.87 13.39 -44.83
CA ILE A 399 -18.20 12.80 -44.74
C ILE A 399 -19.29 13.84 -44.41
N SER A 400 -20.46 13.74 -45.05
CA SER A 400 -21.65 14.49 -44.62
C SER A 400 -22.17 14.00 -43.25
N LYS A 401 -22.92 14.83 -42.52
CA LYS A 401 -23.49 14.44 -41.22
C LYS A 401 -24.26 13.10 -41.27
N LYS A 402 -24.98 12.81 -42.37
CA LYS A 402 -25.79 11.59 -42.55
C LYS A 402 -24.94 10.33 -42.70
N GLU A 403 -23.91 10.36 -43.55
CA GLU A 403 -23.07 9.15 -43.75
C GLU A 403 -22.20 8.88 -42.52
N PHE A 404 -21.89 9.91 -41.71
CA PHE A 404 -21.19 9.73 -40.43
C PHE A 404 -22.08 8.96 -39.44
N VAL A 405 -23.35 9.34 -39.31
CA VAL A 405 -24.31 8.65 -38.43
C VAL A 405 -24.47 7.19 -38.85
N PHE A 406 -24.50 6.90 -40.15
CA PHE A 406 -24.57 5.52 -40.64
C PHE A 406 -23.31 4.71 -40.30
N LEU A 407 -22.12 5.28 -40.48
CA LEU A 407 -20.86 4.65 -40.08
C LEU A 407 -20.80 4.42 -38.57
N PHE A 408 -21.25 5.40 -37.78
CA PHE A 408 -21.34 5.27 -36.33
C PHE A 408 -22.29 4.15 -35.92
N LEU A 409 -23.47 4.06 -36.54
CA LEU A 409 -24.42 2.97 -36.29
C LEU A 409 -23.81 1.61 -36.63
N GLY A 410 -23.05 1.52 -37.73
CA GLY A 410 -22.31 0.31 -38.09
C GLY A 410 -21.29 -0.09 -37.01
N VAL A 411 -20.53 0.87 -36.49
CA VAL A 411 -19.56 0.62 -35.41
C VAL A 411 -20.26 0.28 -34.08
N LEU A 412 -21.42 0.89 -33.80
CA LEU A 412 -22.26 0.56 -32.65
C LEU A 412 -22.74 -0.89 -32.71
N VAL A 413 -23.23 -1.34 -33.86
CA VAL A 413 -23.66 -2.73 -34.07
C VAL A 413 -22.47 -3.68 -33.86
N LEU A 414 -21.28 -3.34 -34.37
CA LEU A 414 -20.07 -4.12 -34.15
C LEU A 414 -19.68 -4.19 -32.67
N ALA A 415 -19.80 -3.09 -31.93
CA ALA A 415 -19.56 -3.06 -30.49
C ALA A 415 -20.57 -3.94 -29.72
N ILE A 416 -21.86 -3.86 -30.05
CA ILE A 416 -22.91 -4.69 -29.44
C ILE A 416 -22.65 -6.18 -29.76
N MET A 417 -22.37 -6.51 -31.02
CA MET A 417 -22.02 -7.88 -31.42
C MET A 417 -20.79 -8.41 -30.66
N ALA A 418 -19.75 -7.58 -30.50
CA ALA A 418 -18.57 -7.93 -29.71
C ALA A 418 -18.93 -8.19 -28.23
N SER A 419 -19.87 -7.42 -27.65
CA SER A 419 -20.33 -7.66 -26.28
C SER A 419 -21.11 -8.96 -26.11
N LEU A 420 -21.92 -9.34 -27.11
CA LEU A 420 -22.71 -10.58 -27.09
C LEU A 420 -21.86 -11.84 -27.25
N LEU A 421 -20.65 -11.72 -27.82
CA LEU A 421 -19.68 -12.81 -27.99
C LEU A 421 -18.95 -13.22 -26.69
N GLY A 422 -19.43 -12.79 -25.51
CA GLY A 422 -18.97 -13.31 -24.22
C GLY A 422 -17.85 -12.50 -23.57
N PHE A 423 -17.93 -11.16 -23.63
CA PHE A 423 -17.05 -10.33 -22.82
C PHE A 423 -17.31 -10.52 -21.32
N SER A 424 -16.25 -10.49 -20.51
CA SER A 424 -16.39 -10.39 -19.05
C SER A 424 -17.25 -9.17 -18.69
N PRO A 425 -17.99 -9.18 -17.56
CA PRO A 425 -18.85 -8.07 -17.17
C PRO A 425 -18.12 -6.71 -17.17
N PHE A 426 -16.84 -6.71 -16.78
CA PHE A 426 -15.92 -5.58 -16.91
C PHE A 426 -15.76 -5.07 -18.37
N LYS A 427 -15.40 -5.96 -19.31
CA LYS A 427 -15.22 -5.57 -20.72
C LYS A 427 -16.53 -5.02 -21.31
N GLY A 428 -17.66 -5.55 -20.86
CA GLY A 428 -19.00 -5.04 -21.17
C GLY A 428 -19.23 -3.60 -20.68
N ILE A 429 -18.96 -3.30 -19.40
CA ILE A 429 -19.18 -1.95 -18.84
C ILE A 429 -18.26 -0.91 -19.51
N VAL A 430 -16.99 -1.26 -19.77
CA VAL A 430 -16.04 -0.35 -20.43
C VAL A 430 -16.48 -0.06 -21.86
N LEU A 431 -16.91 -1.08 -22.59
CA LEU A 431 -17.41 -0.90 -23.96
C LEU A 431 -18.68 -0.04 -23.97
N PHE A 432 -19.62 -0.32 -23.07
CA PHE A 432 -20.85 0.46 -22.91
C PHE A 432 -20.55 1.94 -22.59
N ALA A 433 -19.69 2.19 -21.61
CA ALA A 433 -19.28 3.54 -21.23
C ALA A 433 -18.58 4.26 -22.40
N SER A 434 -17.73 3.57 -23.14
CA SER A 434 -17.02 4.11 -24.32
C SER A 434 -17.98 4.50 -25.45
N VAL A 435 -18.98 3.65 -25.70
CA VAL A 435 -20.02 3.89 -26.70
C VAL A 435 -20.87 5.09 -26.30
N LEU A 436 -21.39 5.14 -25.06
CA LEU A 436 -22.18 6.27 -24.58
C LEU A 436 -21.40 7.58 -24.60
N PHE A 437 -20.12 7.53 -24.22
CA PHE A 437 -19.22 8.68 -24.29
C PHE A 437 -19.10 9.22 -25.72
N PHE A 438 -18.90 8.32 -26.68
CA PHE A 438 -18.79 8.69 -28.09
C PHE A 438 -20.11 9.26 -28.65
N ILE A 439 -21.25 8.67 -28.29
CA ILE A 439 -22.59 9.17 -28.64
C ILE A 439 -22.78 10.60 -28.11
N SER A 440 -22.38 10.86 -26.86
CA SER A 440 -22.48 12.20 -26.30
C SER A 440 -21.64 13.22 -27.07
N CYS A 441 -20.40 12.87 -27.42
CA CYS A 441 -19.54 13.71 -28.25
C CYS A 441 -20.17 13.99 -29.64
N MET A 442 -20.85 12.99 -30.21
CA MET A 442 -21.58 13.12 -31.47
C MET A 442 -22.77 14.07 -31.36
N VAL A 443 -23.62 13.88 -30.36
CA VAL A 443 -24.80 14.71 -30.10
C VAL A 443 -24.38 16.16 -29.90
N HIS A 444 -23.33 16.36 -29.10
CA HIS A 444 -22.71 17.67 -28.89
C HIS A 444 -22.29 18.32 -30.22
N TYR A 445 -21.53 17.62 -31.07
CA TYR A 445 -21.10 18.15 -32.37
C TYR A 445 -22.27 18.40 -33.36
N GLY A 446 -23.32 17.56 -33.28
CA GLY A 446 -24.45 17.57 -34.20
C GLY A 446 -25.45 18.69 -33.93
N LEU A 447 -25.85 18.85 -32.66
CA LEU A 447 -26.87 19.79 -32.19
C LEU A 447 -26.30 21.19 -31.91
N PHE A 448 -25.11 21.25 -31.31
CA PHE A 448 -24.49 22.50 -30.97
C PHE A 448 -23.41 22.78 -32.01
N SER A 449 -23.56 23.88 -32.76
CA SER A 449 -22.45 24.43 -33.54
C SER A 449 -21.22 24.43 -32.62
N ALA A 450 -20.06 23.95 -33.08
CA ALA A 450 -18.88 23.54 -32.29
C ALA A 450 -18.27 24.54 -31.26
N LYS A 451 -18.99 25.61 -30.92
CA LYS A 451 -18.85 26.48 -29.77
C LYS A 451 -19.27 25.72 -28.48
N LEU A 452 -18.47 25.90 -27.45
CA LEU A 452 -18.73 25.41 -26.11
C LEU A 452 -19.46 26.52 -25.36
N ASP A 453 -20.76 26.34 -25.16
CA ASP A 453 -21.52 27.16 -24.22
C ASP A 453 -21.32 26.64 -22.78
N SER A 454 -21.46 27.49 -21.78
CA SER A 454 -21.23 27.15 -20.37
C SER A 454 -22.15 26.01 -19.92
N GLY A 455 -23.42 26.02 -20.32
CA GLY A 455 -24.38 24.96 -19.98
C GLY A 455 -24.03 23.59 -20.55
N ILE A 456 -23.48 23.55 -21.77
CA ILE A 456 -23.03 22.32 -22.42
C ILE A 456 -21.80 21.74 -21.70
N VAL A 457 -20.88 22.59 -21.28
CA VAL A 457 -19.69 22.17 -20.52
C VAL A 457 -20.09 21.51 -19.21
N VAL A 458 -21.05 22.10 -18.47
CA VAL A 458 -21.57 21.52 -17.23
C VAL A 458 -22.25 20.16 -17.49
N PHE A 459 -23.06 20.07 -18.55
CA PHE A 459 -23.68 18.80 -18.94
C PHE A 459 -22.65 17.71 -19.28
N LEU A 460 -21.62 18.04 -20.06
CA LEU A 460 -20.54 17.11 -20.42
C LEU A 460 -19.76 16.66 -19.18
N LEU A 461 -19.44 17.58 -18.26
CA LEU A 461 -18.79 17.24 -16.99
C LEU A 461 -19.65 16.28 -16.16
N GLY A 462 -20.94 16.55 -16.03
CA GLY A 462 -21.88 15.68 -15.33
C GLY A 462 -21.96 14.28 -15.95
N LEU A 463 -22.02 14.20 -17.29
CA LEU A 463 -22.02 12.92 -17.99
C LEU A 463 -20.70 12.15 -17.82
N PHE A 464 -19.56 12.84 -17.91
CA PHE A 464 -18.25 12.21 -17.75
C PHE A 464 -18.02 11.72 -16.32
N SER A 465 -18.48 12.48 -15.34
CA SER A 465 -18.51 12.05 -13.94
C SER A 465 -19.39 10.80 -13.78
N PHE A 466 -20.59 10.78 -14.36
CA PHE A 466 -21.48 9.62 -14.32
C PHE A 466 -20.84 8.38 -14.96
N LEU A 467 -20.30 8.49 -16.17
CA LEU A 467 -19.68 7.36 -16.89
C LEU A 467 -18.45 6.82 -16.16
N SER A 468 -17.60 7.71 -15.62
CA SER A 468 -16.44 7.30 -14.84
C SER A 468 -16.87 6.65 -13.53
N GLY A 469 -17.89 7.22 -12.85
CA GLY A 469 -18.49 6.67 -11.65
C GLY A 469 -19.03 5.25 -11.85
N LEU A 470 -19.69 4.96 -12.98
CA LEU A 470 -20.12 3.59 -13.30
C LEU A 470 -18.93 2.61 -13.39
N VAL A 471 -17.83 3.02 -14.02
CA VAL A 471 -16.61 2.20 -14.10
C VAL A 471 -15.98 2.02 -12.71
N LEU A 472 -15.91 3.08 -11.90
CA LEU A 472 -15.39 3.03 -10.53
C LEU A 472 -16.22 2.09 -9.65
N LEU A 473 -17.55 2.18 -9.71
CA LEU A 473 -18.45 1.33 -8.94
C LEU A 473 -18.29 -0.15 -9.31
N GLN A 474 -18.16 -0.46 -10.61
CA GLN A 474 -17.93 -1.83 -11.04
C GLN A 474 -16.55 -2.33 -10.59
N ALA A 475 -15.52 -1.51 -10.72
CA ALA A 475 -14.17 -1.85 -10.27
C ALA A 475 -14.13 -2.08 -8.75
N GLY A 476 -14.76 -1.22 -7.96
CA GLY A 476 -14.85 -1.36 -6.50
C GLY A 476 -15.58 -2.64 -6.09
N LYS A 477 -16.69 -2.98 -6.76
CA LYS A 477 -17.40 -4.26 -6.51
C LYS A 477 -16.55 -5.47 -6.82
N GLU A 478 -15.74 -5.43 -7.88
CA GLU A 478 -14.86 -6.53 -8.24
C GLU A 478 -13.67 -6.65 -7.28
N LYS A 479 -13.08 -5.52 -6.86
CA LYS A 479 -12.05 -5.49 -5.82
C LYS A 479 -12.57 -6.10 -4.52
N LEU A 480 -13.73 -5.64 -4.04
CA LEU A 480 -14.36 -6.16 -2.83
C LEU A 480 -14.66 -7.67 -2.94
N ARG A 481 -15.14 -8.15 -4.09
CA ARG A 481 -15.36 -9.60 -4.31
C ARG A 481 -14.06 -10.39 -4.30
N ALA A 482 -12.98 -9.84 -4.84
CA ALA A 482 -11.67 -10.48 -4.82
C ALA A 482 -11.15 -10.59 -3.38
N GLU A 483 -11.27 -9.52 -2.59
CA GLU A 483 -10.91 -9.48 -1.17
C GLU A 483 -11.76 -10.44 -0.33
N MET A 484 -13.09 -10.45 -0.54
CA MET A 484 -13.97 -11.43 0.13
C MET A 484 -13.64 -12.86 -0.27
N LYS A 485 -13.22 -13.10 -1.52
CA LYS A 485 -12.80 -14.43 -1.97
C LYS A 485 -11.48 -14.85 -1.32
N THR A 486 -10.50 -13.96 -1.22
CA THR A 486 -9.23 -14.27 -0.52
C THR A 486 -9.47 -14.51 0.95
N LEU A 487 -10.34 -13.72 1.60
CA LEU A 487 -10.76 -13.94 2.98
C LEU A 487 -11.48 -15.29 3.12
N ALA A 488 -12.46 -15.58 2.28
CA ALA A 488 -13.16 -16.87 2.29
C ALA A 488 -12.21 -18.05 2.04
N LEU A 489 -11.18 -17.89 1.21
CA LEU A 489 -10.14 -18.90 1.01
C LEU A 489 -9.25 -19.06 2.24
N SER A 490 -8.87 -17.97 2.92
CA SER A 490 -8.11 -18.05 4.17
C SER A 490 -8.91 -18.75 5.26
N VAL A 491 -10.19 -18.41 5.39
CA VAL A 491 -11.13 -19.04 6.33
C VAL A 491 -11.44 -20.48 5.93
N SER A 492 -11.52 -20.80 4.64
CA SER A 492 -11.75 -22.17 4.15
C SER A 492 -10.49 -23.03 4.24
N ASN A 493 -9.31 -22.43 4.17
CA ASN A 493 -8.04 -23.12 4.38
C ASN A 493 -7.76 -23.22 5.89
N GLN A 494 -8.70 -23.82 6.61
CA GLN A 494 -8.61 -24.21 8.02
C GLN A 494 -7.49 -25.23 8.28
N ARG A 495 -6.83 -25.71 7.22
CA ARG A 495 -5.80 -26.74 7.30
C ARG A 495 -4.43 -26.13 7.55
N ASP A 496 -3.84 -26.51 8.67
CA ASP A 496 -2.47 -26.20 9.01
C ASP A 496 -1.55 -27.23 8.34
N ARG A 497 -1.08 -26.88 7.14
CA ARG A 497 -0.18 -27.72 6.34
C ARG A 497 1.15 -28.00 7.03
N ILE A 498 1.60 -27.09 7.91
CA ILE A 498 2.84 -27.26 8.66
C ILE A 498 2.61 -28.34 9.73
N ALA A 499 1.49 -28.29 10.45
CA ALA A 499 1.10 -29.35 11.38
C ALA A 499 0.96 -30.71 10.66
N GLU A 500 0.30 -30.75 9.48
CA GLU A 500 0.16 -31.99 8.70
C GLU A 500 1.51 -32.62 8.34
N TYR A 501 2.49 -31.81 7.94
CA TYR A 501 3.83 -32.27 7.59
C TYR A 501 4.63 -32.71 8.84
N LEU A 502 4.68 -31.87 9.88
CA LEU A 502 5.44 -32.15 11.10
C LEU A 502 4.90 -33.37 11.84
N PHE A 503 3.59 -33.65 11.77
CA PHE A 503 3.02 -34.80 12.47
C PHE A 503 3.47 -36.10 11.83
N ASP A 504 3.51 -36.15 10.50
CA ASP A 504 3.94 -37.33 9.76
C ASP A 504 5.39 -37.72 10.13
N GLU A 505 6.27 -36.73 10.21
CA GLU A 505 7.66 -36.86 10.66
C GLU A 505 7.74 -37.33 12.12
N ALA A 506 7.01 -36.66 13.03
CA ALA A 506 6.98 -37.03 14.44
C ALA A 506 6.52 -38.49 14.64
N VAL A 507 5.53 -38.95 13.88
CA VAL A 507 5.07 -40.34 13.99
C VAL A 507 6.10 -41.34 13.45
N VAL A 508 6.92 -41.00 12.44
CA VAL A 508 8.05 -41.86 12.03
C VAL A 508 9.04 -42.06 13.18
N GLU A 509 9.30 -41.02 13.96
CA GLU A 509 10.19 -41.09 15.12
C GLU A 509 9.57 -41.87 16.28
N MET A 510 8.29 -41.60 16.60
CA MET A 510 7.51 -42.34 17.59
C MET A 510 7.49 -43.84 17.31
N GLN A 511 7.35 -44.25 16.05
CA GLN A 511 7.34 -45.66 15.66
C GLN A 511 8.66 -46.39 15.91
N LYS A 512 9.77 -45.65 16.05
CA LYS A 512 11.10 -46.21 16.37
C LYS A 512 11.39 -46.20 17.88
N ASP A 513 10.54 -45.56 18.68
CA ASP A 513 10.75 -45.39 20.12
C ASP A 513 10.31 -46.62 20.91
N THR A 514 11.29 -47.40 21.36
CA THR A 514 11.08 -48.58 22.20
C THR A 514 10.47 -48.29 23.57
N VAL A 515 10.66 -47.08 24.11
CA VAL A 515 10.07 -46.65 25.39
C VAL A 515 8.60 -46.36 25.20
N LEU A 516 8.25 -45.62 24.14
CA LEU A 516 6.87 -45.32 23.77
C LEU A 516 6.06 -46.60 23.53
N LEU A 517 6.64 -47.58 22.82
CA LEU A 517 6.03 -48.88 22.59
C LEU A 517 5.70 -49.62 23.90
N ARG A 518 6.62 -49.63 24.87
CA ARG A 518 6.38 -50.25 26.19
C ARG A 518 5.28 -49.53 26.95
N LEU A 519 5.33 -48.20 26.99
CA LEU A 519 4.31 -47.37 27.65
C LEU A 519 2.93 -47.60 27.03
N ALA A 520 2.84 -47.68 25.70
CA ALA A 520 1.60 -47.94 24.99
C ALA A 520 1.03 -49.31 25.37
N GLY A 521 1.86 -50.36 25.40
CA GLY A 521 1.42 -51.69 25.81
C GLY A 521 0.94 -51.77 27.27
N GLU A 522 1.54 -51.00 28.18
CA GLU A 522 1.08 -50.90 29.58
C GLU A 522 -0.24 -50.12 29.69
N ALA A 523 -0.37 -49.01 28.95
CA ALA A 523 -1.53 -48.12 28.99
C ALA A 523 -2.84 -48.77 28.48
N VAL A 524 -2.76 -49.69 27.51
CA VAL A 524 -3.94 -50.39 26.93
C VAL A 524 -4.84 -51.04 28.00
N TYR A 525 -4.24 -51.63 29.04
CA TYR A 525 -4.98 -52.40 30.07
C TYR A 525 -4.93 -51.75 31.46
N MET A 526 -4.20 -50.65 31.63
CA MET A 526 -4.03 -49.95 32.91
C MET A 526 -4.33 -48.46 32.75
N PRO A 527 -5.55 -48.00 33.09
CA PRO A 527 -5.93 -46.59 32.94
C PRO A 527 -5.01 -45.62 33.69
N GLY A 528 -4.43 -46.04 34.82
CA GLY A 528 -3.49 -45.22 35.59
C GLY A 528 -2.13 -44.97 34.93
N LYS A 529 -1.84 -45.62 33.79
CA LYS A 529 -0.59 -45.51 33.03
C LYS A 529 -0.73 -44.64 31.76
N GLU A 530 -1.95 -44.23 31.40
CA GLU A 530 -2.20 -43.38 30.25
C GLU A 530 -1.49 -42.01 30.38
N GLY A 531 -1.47 -41.43 31.58
CA GLY A 531 -0.80 -40.14 31.83
C GLY A 531 0.72 -40.18 31.57
N ASP A 532 1.39 -41.29 31.87
CA ASP A 532 2.82 -41.46 31.60
C ASP A 532 3.10 -41.49 30.09
N LEU A 533 2.20 -42.11 29.32
CA LEU A 533 2.27 -42.16 27.86
C LEU A 533 2.04 -40.77 27.26
N GLU A 534 0.99 -40.07 27.70
CA GLU A 534 0.66 -38.73 27.21
C GLU A 534 1.80 -37.75 27.48
N GLU A 535 2.36 -37.75 28.68
CA GLU A 535 3.46 -36.86 29.04
C GLU A 535 4.72 -37.16 28.22
N HIS A 536 5.03 -38.45 27.99
CA HIS A 536 6.16 -38.85 27.14
C HIS A 536 6.00 -38.34 25.71
N ILE A 537 4.81 -38.48 25.12
CA ILE A 537 4.53 -37.99 23.76
C ILE A 537 4.65 -36.46 23.70
N ARG A 538 4.06 -35.76 24.68
CA ARG A 538 4.05 -34.29 24.72
C ARG A 538 5.44 -33.69 24.88
N GLN A 539 6.27 -34.26 25.75
CA GLN A 539 7.61 -33.73 26.03
C GLN A 539 8.64 -34.01 24.94
N HIS A 540 8.50 -35.13 24.20
CA HIS A 540 9.54 -35.54 23.23
C HIS A 540 9.18 -35.17 21.79
N TYR A 541 7.90 -35.24 21.41
CA TYR A 541 7.48 -35.12 20.01
C TYR A 541 6.57 -33.92 19.73
N LEU A 542 5.79 -33.48 20.72
CA LEU A 542 4.83 -32.37 20.58
C LEU A 542 5.32 -31.10 21.29
N THR A 543 6.58 -30.73 21.04
CA THR A 543 7.19 -29.51 21.60
C THR A 543 7.21 -28.35 20.60
N GLY A 544 7.54 -27.14 21.08
CA GLY A 544 7.69 -25.95 20.24
C GLY A 544 6.38 -25.56 19.53
N TYR A 545 6.35 -25.74 18.21
CA TYR A 545 5.20 -25.45 17.32
C TYR A 545 3.89 -26.05 17.83
N TRP A 546 3.96 -27.27 18.35
CA TRP A 546 2.82 -28.05 18.82
C TRP A 546 2.11 -27.50 20.06
N LYS A 547 2.68 -26.52 20.78
CA LYS A 547 2.04 -25.90 21.95
C LYS A 547 0.74 -25.17 21.64
N GLN A 548 0.50 -24.83 20.37
CA GLN A 548 -0.71 -24.16 19.89
C GLN A 548 -1.93 -25.10 19.75
N PHE A 549 -1.77 -26.40 20.05
CA PHE A 549 -2.84 -27.38 20.00
C PHE A 549 -3.12 -28.00 21.37
N ASP A 550 -4.36 -28.45 21.54
CA ASP A 550 -4.80 -29.36 22.58
C ASP A 550 -4.90 -30.77 21.99
N TYR A 551 -4.63 -31.76 22.85
CA TYR A 551 -4.49 -33.16 22.46
C TYR A 551 -5.32 -34.04 23.36
N GLN A 552 -6.01 -35.01 22.78
CA GLN A 552 -6.63 -36.10 23.51
C GLN A 552 -6.11 -37.43 22.93
N PHE A 553 -5.44 -38.22 23.77
CA PHE A 553 -4.90 -39.51 23.36
C PHE A 553 -5.89 -40.61 23.71
N THR A 554 -6.05 -41.58 22.81
CA THR A 554 -6.82 -42.79 23.08
C THR A 554 -6.03 -43.98 22.58
N VAL A 555 -5.71 -44.90 23.49
CA VAL A 555 -4.92 -46.10 23.19
C VAL A 555 -5.88 -47.25 22.91
N CYS A 556 -5.80 -47.83 21.72
CA CYS A 556 -6.65 -48.93 21.30
C CYS A 556 -5.80 -50.16 20.95
N ASP A 557 -6.31 -51.34 21.27
CA ASP A 557 -5.90 -52.60 20.65
C ASP A 557 -7.13 -53.29 20.00
N THR A 558 -6.96 -54.54 19.54
CA THR A 558 -8.05 -55.32 18.93
C THR A 558 -9.11 -55.83 19.92
N MET A 559 -8.92 -55.68 21.22
CA MET A 559 -9.75 -56.23 22.30
C MET A 559 -10.38 -55.15 23.21
N VAL A 560 -9.89 -53.90 23.17
CA VAL A 560 -10.43 -52.79 23.96
C VAL A 560 -11.76 -52.32 23.40
N GLU A 561 -12.75 -52.25 24.29
CA GLU A 561 -14.10 -51.80 24.01
C GLU A 561 -14.35 -50.41 24.62
N LEU A 562 -14.90 -49.50 23.83
CA LEU A 562 -15.32 -48.17 24.27
C LEU A 562 -16.80 -48.19 24.65
N LYS A 563 -17.11 -47.64 25.84
CA LYS A 563 -18.50 -47.38 26.26
C LYS A 563 -18.89 -45.97 25.87
N ILE A 564 -19.76 -45.85 24.87
CA ILE A 564 -20.28 -44.54 24.44
C ILE A 564 -21.45 -44.16 25.36
N HIS A 565 -21.34 -42.99 26.00
CA HIS A 565 -22.23 -42.55 27.08
C HIS A 565 -23.71 -42.33 26.71
N SER A 566 -24.12 -42.52 25.45
CA SER A 566 -25.44 -42.09 24.97
C SER A 566 -26.43 -43.23 24.67
N ASP A 567 -25.99 -44.42 24.24
CA ASP A 567 -26.89 -45.50 23.81
C ASP A 567 -26.56 -46.89 24.41
N GLY A 568 -25.51 -47.02 25.23
CA GLY A 568 -25.13 -48.30 25.82
C GLY A 568 -24.49 -49.30 24.84
N ASP A 569 -24.31 -48.89 23.58
CA ASP A 569 -23.59 -49.66 22.57
C ASP A 569 -22.10 -49.73 22.92
N VAL A 570 -21.58 -50.95 22.90
CA VAL A 570 -20.17 -51.26 23.13
C VAL A 570 -19.53 -51.49 21.77
N LEU A 571 -18.60 -50.62 21.39
CA LEU A 571 -17.88 -50.69 20.12
C LEU A 571 -16.40 -50.93 20.37
N ASN A 572 -15.76 -51.72 19.52
CA ASN A 572 -14.32 -51.85 19.54
C ASN A 572 -13.66 -50.47 19.32
N CYS A 573 -12.66 -50.15 20.14
CA CYS A 573 -11.97 -48.86 20.15
C CYS A 573 -11.39 -48.49 18.79
N TYR A 574 -10.72 -49.46 18.15
CA TYR A 574 -10.12 -49.25 16.84
C TYR A 574 -11.17 -49.03 15.74
N ASP A 575 -12.27 -49.79 15.78
CA ASP A 575 -13.36 -49.66 14.80
C ASP A 575 -14.07 -48.31 14.92
N PHE A 576 -14.27 -47.80 16.15
CA PHE A 576 -14.87 -46.50 16.40
C PHE A 576 -14.11 -45.36 15.68
N PHE A 577 -12.81 -45.22 15.95
CA PHE A 577 -12.01 -44.17 15.29
C PHE A 577 -11.81 -44.45 13.80
N SER A 578 -11.74 -45.71 13.38
CA SER A 578 -11.68 -46.06 11.96
C SER A 578 -12.94 -45.65 11.22
N HIS A 579 -14.12 -45.76 11.84
CA HIS A 579 -15.39 -45.26 11.29
C HIS A 579 -15.42 -43.72 11.23
N ILE A 580 -14.87 -43.02 12.23
CA ILE A 580 -14.75 -41.55 12.19
C ILE A 580 -13.88 -41.15 10.99
N ILE A 581 -12.71 -41.77 10.83
CA ILE A 581 -11.82 -41.50 9.68
C ILE A 581 -12.52 -41.80 8.36
N ALA A 582 -13.25 -42.93 8.25
CA ALA A 582 -13.92 -43.31 7.01
C ALA A 582 -15.09 -42.38 6.65
N ARG A 583 -15.80 -41.86 7.67
CA ARG A 583 -17.02 -41.05 7.47
C ARG A 583 -16.74 -39.56 7.34
N TYR A 584 -15.78 -39.04 8.12
CA TYR A 584 -15.50 -37.60 8.25
C TYR A 584 -14.05 -37.24 7.90
N GLY A 585 -13.15 -38.22 7.82
CA GLY A 585 -11.73 -38.01 7.57
C GLY A 585 -11.44 -37.69 6.10
N GLN A 586 -10.66 -36.63 5.91
CA GLN A 586 -10.09 -36.25 4.62
C GLN A 586 -8.57 -36.46 4.66
N PRO A 587 -7.95 -36.92 3.56
CA PRO A 587 -6.51 -37.15 3.52
C PRO A 587 -5.73 -35.83 3.70
N THR A 588 -4.58 -35.92 4.37
CA THR A 588 -3.60 -34.84 4.57
C THR A 588 -2.34 -35.14 3.74
N PHE A 589 -1.24 -34.39 3.94
CA PHE A 589 0.06 -34.69 3.31
C PHE A 589 0.58 -36.12 3.61
N GLY A 590 0.27 -36.67 4.78
CA GLY A 590 0.67 -38.02 5.20
C GLY A 590 -0.52 -38.98 5.36
N ASP A 591 -0.24 -40.28 5.54
CA ASP A 591 -1.26 -41.31 5.78
C ASP A 591 -1.58 -41.55 7.27
N LYS A 592 -0.92 -40.76 8.12
CA LYS A 592 -0.94 -40.85 9.59
C LYS A 592 -1.81 -39.78 10.26
N LEU A 593 -2.21 -38.73 9.54
CA LEU A 593 -3.07 -37.67 10.04
C LEU A 593 -4.27 -37.48 9.11
N PHE A 594 -5.46 -37.33 9.68
CA PHE A 594 -6.69 -37.12 8.94
C PHE A 594 -7.34 -35.82 9.37
N PHE A 595 -7.67 -34.94 8.43
CA PHE A 595 -8.46 -33.75 8.73
C PHE A 595 -9.92 -34.17 8.91
N ILE A 596 -10.50 -33.91 10.08
CA ILE A 596 -11.89 -34.28 10.39
C ILE A 596 -12.78 -33.10 10.03
N ASN A 597 -13.67 -33.34 9.07
CA ASN A 597 -14.69 -32.39 8.67
C ASN A 597 -16.05 -32.91 9.15
N ASP A 598 -16.28 -32.82 10.45
CA ASP A 598 -17.63 -32.91 10.98
C ASP A 598 -18.29 -31.54 10.81
N SER A 599 -19.59 -31.50 10.53
CA SER A 599 -20.31 -30.24 10.27
C SER A 599 -20.41 -29.31 11.51
N SER A 600 -19.59 -29.52 12.53
CA SER A 600 -19.44 -28.71 13.74
C SER A 600 -18.82 -27.35 13.45
N GLY A 601 -18.04 -27.23 12.36
CA GLY A 601 -17.30 -26.03 12.01
C GLY A 601 -16.01 -25.82 12.81
N LEU A 602 -15.67 -26.76 13.70
CA LEU A 602 -14.41 -26.77 14.44
C LEU A 602 -13.32 -27.50 13.63
N ILE A 603 -12.11 -26.93 13.66
CA ILE A 603 -10.94 -27.53 13.04
C ILE A 603 -10.47 -28.66 13.97
N SER A 604 -10.46 -29.90 13.50
CA SER A 604 -9.91 -31.03 14.25
C SER A 604 -9.14 -31.97 13.33
N TYR A 605 -8.08 -32.58 13.85
CA TYR A 605 -7.36 -33.64 13.17
C TYR A 605 -7.35 -34.89 14.02
N LEU A 606 -7.42 -36.03 13.35
CA LEU A 606 -7.29 -37.32 13.98
C LEU A 606 -6.00 -37.99 13.50
N GLY A 607 -5.03 -38.07 14.39
CA GLY A 607 -3.79 -38.80 14.21
C GLY A 607 -4.01 -40.30 14.44
N ARG A 608 -3.37 -41.13 13.62
CA ARG A 608 -3.38 -42.59 13.76
C ARG A 608 -1.94 -43.11 13.81
N ILE A 609 -1.50 -43.48 15.00
CA ILE A 609 -0.13 -43.93 15.29
C ILE A 609 -0.18 -45.43 15.52
N ARG A 610 0.29 -46.22 14.55
CA ARG A 610 0.39 -47.68 14.70
C ARG A 610 1.76 -48.06 15.24
N LEU A 611 1.79 -48.68 16.41
CA LEU A 611 3.00 -49.21 17.03
C LEU A 611 2.96 -50.74 16.92
N SER A 612 3.84 -51.30 16.08
CA SER A 612 3.98 -52.75 15.91
C SER A 612 5.38 -53.19 16.29
N THR A 613 5.51 -54.37 16.87
CA THR A 613 6.80 -55.03 17.11
C THR A 613 7.02 -56.12 16.08
N GLU A 614 8.16 -56.10 15.39
CA GLU A 614 8.52 -57.16 14.45
C GLU A 614 8.79 -58.52 15.13
N ASN A 615 8.90 -58.57 16.47
CA ASN A 615 9.36 -59.75 17.22
C ASN A 615 8.56 -60.06 18.52
N SER A 616 7.27 -59.73 18.63
CA SER A 616 6.45 -60.08 19.80
C SER A 616 5.13 -60.75 19.40
N GLU A 617 4.67 -61.73 20.20
CA GLU A 617 3.30 -62.29 20.15
C GLU A 617 2.23 -61.29 20.66
N ALA A 618 2.61 -60.05 20.97
CA ALA A 618 1.71 -59.00 21.43
C ALA A 618 0.88 -58.41 20.28
N TYR A 619 -0.41 -58.16 20.55
CA TYR A 619 -1.30 -57.49 19.60
C TYR A 619 -0.81 -56.08 19.27
N PRO A 620 -0.94 -55.62 18.01
CA PRO A 620 -0.52 -54.29 17.61
C PRO A 620 -1.35 -53.22 18.33
N VAL A 621 -0.67 -52.25 18.93
CA VAL A 621 -1.31 -51.14 19.64
C VAL A 621 -1.40 -49.93 18.70
N THR A 622 -2.58 -49.33 18.62
CA THR A 622 -2.81 -48.10 17.85
C THR A 622 -3.20 -46.98 18.78
N ILE A 623 -2.45 -45.88 18.75
CA ILE A 623 -2.80 -44.66 19.47
C ILE A 623 -3.51 -43.73 18.49
N PHE A 624 -4.73 -43.35 18.83
CA PHE A 624 -5.46 -42.27 18.18
C PHE A 624 -5.22 -40.98 18.95
N VAL A 625 -4.96 -39.89 18.22
CA VAL A 625 -4.73 -38.58 18.81
C VAL A 625 -5.70 -37.60 18.19
N ASP A 626 -6.65 -37.11 18.96
CA ASP A 626 -7.47 -35.98 18.54
C ASP A 626 -6.67 -34.70 18.80
N ILE A 627 -6.50 -33.89 17.75
CA ILE A 627 -5.68 -32.67 17.75
C ILE A 627 -6.59 -31.51 17.40
N MET A 628 -6.78 -30.62 18.38
CA MET A 628 -7.63 -29.43 18.23
C MET A 628 -6.75 -28.19 18.38
N PRO A 629 -6.79 -27.22 17.46
CA PRO A 629 -6.07 -25.96 17.66
C PRO A 629 -6.68 -25.25 18.86
N LYS A 630 -5.81 -24.70 19.72
CA LYS A 630 -6.27 -23.82 20.79
C LYS A 630 -6.98 -22.65 20.14
N PHE A 631 -8.25 -22.47 20.50
CA PHE A 631 -9.05 -21.39 19.95
C PHE A 631 -8.53 -20.06 20.50
N VAL A 632 -7.65 -19.40 19.73
CA VAL A 632 -7.31 -18.00 19.93
C VAL A 632 -8.31 -17.20 19.11
N GLN A 633 -9.22 -16.52 19.78
CA GLN A 633 -10.27 -15.76 19.14
C GLN A 633 -9.65 -14.51 18.48
N GLU A 634 -9.22 -14.64 17.23
CA GLU A 634 -8.88 -13.48 16.40
C GLU A 634 -10.17 -12.74 16.02
N GLY A 635 -10.24 -11.45 16.35
CA GLY A 635 -11.16 -10.51 15.70
C GLY A 635 -12.35 -9.98 16.50
N LEU A 636 -12.57 -10.36 17.76
CA LEU A 636 -13.61 -9.77 18.61
C LEU A 636 -13.11 -9.56 20.05
N GLY A 637 -12.22 -8.60 20.26
CA GLY A 637 -11.81 -8.18 21.60
C GLY A 637 -10.39 -7.64 21.71
N TYR A 638 -9.50 -7.98 20.77
CA TYR A 638 -8.18 -7.35 20.69
C TYR A 638 -8.30 -5.99 20.01
N PRO A 639 -7.84 -4.89 20.65
CA PRO A 639 -7.78 -3.59 20.00
C PRO A 639 -6.93 -3.67 18.73
N GLU A 640 -7.33 -2.99 17.65
CA GLU A 640 -6.53 -2.87 16.42
C GLU A 640 -5.08 -2.41 16.70
N LEU A 641 -4.88 -1.73 17.82
CA LEU A 641 -3.58 -1.30 18.34
C LEU A 641 -2.57 -2.44 18.56
N MET A 642 -3.03 -3.67 18.81
CA MET A 642 -2.18 -4.83 19.12
C MET A 642 -2.02 -5.81 17.95
N ILE A 643 -2.36 -5.37 16.74
CA ILE A 643 -2.23 -6.16 15.50
C ILE A 643 -1.27 -5.41 14.56
N ASP A 644 -0.34 -6.14 13.95
CA ASP A 644 0.54 -5.63 12.89
C ASP A 644 -0.23 -5.50 11.57
N GLU A 645 -0.07 -4.39 10.85
CA GLU A 645 -0.65 -4.15 9.51
C GLU A 645 0.38 -4.23 8.37
#